data_AF-A0A818UUH5-F1
#
_entry.id   AF-A0A818UUH5-F1
#
_cell.length_a   1.000
_cell.length_b   1.000
_cell.length_c   1.000
_cell.angle_alpha   90.00
_cell.angle_beta   90.00
_cell.angle_gamma   90.00
#
_symmetry.space_group_name_H-M   'P 1'
#
loop_
_entity.id
_entity.type
_entity.pdbx_description
1 polymer ?
#
loop_
_entity_poly.entity_id
_entity_poly.type
_entity_poly.pdbx_seq_one_letter_code
_entity_poly.pdbx_strand_id
1 'polypeptide(L)'
;MTEGTTTNTNKTLEEAAVDFFGNKLEDYSNILKEEKAFNIHCGREFAKQQIIADNLNIEKNDLDKKATTILNKNDELLDQVKQQADLLRKNEARKTELYEQTLHNNKVIHQEQQNIVDCEIKIPNLQTELDLKVKIQKQLTDDEVQLQKDLSDLHKKQNELEETSRIIAEELRKTEEVLNAEIAVRDACERRIKELREQMDQIEDELKKTEKEIDELKEKQRNLEREKKNLEKQIEQLNTNIQKLENILQDKINKIARLEKEIQECQERINTLNQEIEKLRHDIEANNIKIEKAKQELATAEAHLEQFDTARKAFELERRELEKTIRRLEDEQNENQNKLNRLQQKLNTIEDLLRTCETNIQQLEQKQKQQQYEIKKLEDERLRQDENLTKLTSECSELQEKKETAKQERQIAETDHKEAERTLVQLKRQEREQQLQYDKAVNEEKRFKSQLDAALLEETQAKNELDSAISKLNSLEPMEDLWSGVAAVATSIIGSIALPFLGGIAESKKREVERARAAVDKARDKYEQKKARATEKKEQHEAAQHHVIECKTQHANTEKELIAHTLIAAQKKVQFLKCKSNAEQLVVQHQEAARAQKKAETELRMTDTKLQQAQTQLSTITSDLNRAQQEKTTYGNQIDSLKANVEDLQSTITQHQRVIDDQHDAAKTNQAELEKITHDYQHQKLNVLKMKGMDIYI
;
A
#
# COMPACT_ATOMS: atom_id res chain seq x y z
N MET A 1 61.75 -18.98 45.69
CA MET A 1 62.52 -19.53 46.83
C MET A 1 63.74 -18.62 46.96
N THR A 2 63.75 -17.51 47.72
CA THR A 2 63.43 -17.22 49.15
C THR A 2 64.54 -17.60 50.13
N GLU A 3 64.64 -16.79 51.21
CA GLU A 3 65.55 -16.87 52.37
C GLU A 3 66.98 -16.35 52.14
N GLY A 4 67.59 -15.54 53.02
CA GLY A 4 67.13 -14.85 54.25
C GLY A 4 68.32 -14.09 54.88
N THR A 5 68.26 -12.78 55.10
CA THR A 5 68.08 -12.10 56.43
C THR A 5 69.06 -12.52 57.54
N THR A 6 69.69 -11.61 58.31
CA THR A 6 69.00 -10.76 59.31
C THR A 6 69.83 -9.59 59.89
N THR A 7 69.16 -8.44 60.14
CA THR A 7 69.31 -7.48 61.30
C THR A 7 70.65 -6.76 61.58
N ASN A 8 70.73 -5.56 62.19
CA ASN A 8 69.78 -4.69 62.94
C ASN A 8 70.13 -3.19 62.67
N THR A 9 69.20 -2.28 62.33
CA THR A 9 68.40 -1.39 63.22
C THR A 9 69.25 -0.53 64.20
N ASN A 10 69.01 0.74 64.54
CA ASN A 10 67.91 1.74 64.46
C ASN A 10 68.58 3.16 64.61
N LYS A 11 68.01 4.37 64.42
CA LYS A 11 66.69 4.94 64.01
C LYS A 11 66.92 6.44 63.61
N THR A 12 66.29 7.03 62.57
CA THR A 12 65.07 7.91 62.55
C THR A 12 65.11 9.20 63.42
N LEU A 13 64.47 10.33 63.09
CA LEU A 13 63.49 10.71 62.04
C LEU A 13 63.40 12.26 61.92
N GLU A 14 62.47 12.78 61.12
CA GLU A 14 61.89 14.15 61.19
C GLU A 14 62.91 15.28 60.92
N GLU A 15 63.11 15.74 59.67
CA GLU A 15 62.12 16.01 58.61
C GLU A 15 61.10 17.12 58.99
N ALA A 16 61.16 18.22 58.23
CA ALA A 16 60.09 19.20 58.02
C ALA A 16 59.48 19.94 59.23
N ALA A 17 60.19 20.96 59.73
CA ALA A 17 59.56 22.23 60.07
C ALA A 17 60.58 23.39 60.10
N VAL A 18 60.25 24.49 59.41
CA VAL A 18 60.45 25.89 59.89
C VAL A 18 61.92 26.30 60.15
N ASP A 19 62.52 27.22 59.39
CA ASP A 19 61.92 28.20 58.50
C ASP A 19 62.98 28.95 57.67
N PHE A 20 62.54 30.01 56.99
CA PHE A 20 63.31 31.23 56.77
C PHE A 20 64.41 31.24 55.69
N PHE A 21 63.99 31.78 54.54
CA PHE A 21 64.74 32.81 53.81
C PHE A 21 65.70 33.62 54.69
N GLY A 22 66.96 33.81 54.26
CA GLY A 22 67.88 34.69 54.98
C GLY A 22 69.10 35.10 54.16
N ASN A 23 70.09 34.22 54.03
CA ASN A 23 71.43 34.61 53.59
C ASN A 23 71.84 34.02 52.23
N LYS A 24 70.96 34.21 51.25
CA LYS A 24 71.39 34.39 49.86
C LYS A 24 71.99 35.81 49.79
N LEU A 25 73.33 35.98 49.85
CA LEU A 25 74.07 37.17 49.34
C LEU A 25 75.59 37.17 49.62
N GLU A 26 76.09 36.46 50.63
CA GLU A 26 77.49 36.65 51.09
C GLU A 26 78.55 35.91 50.25
N ASP A 27 78.32 34.65 49.85
CA ASP A 27 79.34 33.88 49.12
C ASP A 27 79.59 34.34 47.68
N TYR A 28 78.65 35.08 47.07
CA TYR A 28 78.91 35.75 45.78
C TYR A 28 79.97 36.88 45.91
N SER A 29 80.31 37.33 47.13
CA SER A 29 81.45 38.21 47.39
C SER A 29 82.79 37.45 47.51
N ASN A 30 82.76 36.17 47.88
CA ASN A 30 83.96 35.34 48.06
C ASN A 30 84.52 34.89 46.71
N ILE A 31 83.65 34.49 45.77
CA ILE A 31 84.01 34.10 44.40
C ILE A 31 84.80 35.22 43.68
N LEU A 32 84.45 36.50 43.90
CA LEU A 32 85.15 37.64 43.30
C LEU A 32 86.52 37.98 43.94
N LYS A 33 86.84 37.40 45.10
CA LYS A 33 88.16 37.56 45.76
C LYS A 33 89.16 36.50 45.30
N GLU A 34 88.69 35.27 45.07
CA GLU A 34 89.54 34.15 44.66
C GLU A 34 90.11 34.32 43.25
N GLU A 35 89.36 34.92 42.31
CA GLU A 35 89.84 35.21 40.94
C GLU A 35 91.02 36.22 40.92
N LYS A 36 91.05 37.16 41.88
CA LYS A 36 92.21 38.06 42.08
C LYS A 36 93.39 37.37 42.78
N ALA A 37 93.13 36.39 43.65
CA ALA A 37 94.20 35.59 44.26
C ALA A 37 94.89 34.67 43.24
N PHE A 38 94.13 34.09 42.31
CA PHE A 38 94.63 33.20 41.26
C PHE A 38 95.66 33.88 40.34
N ASN A 39 95.38 35.10 39.88
CA ASN A 39 96.33 35.86 39.03
C ASN A 39 97.63 36.26 39.76
N ILE A 40 97.60 36.49 41.08
CA ILE A 40 98.82 36.76 41.87
C ILE A 40 99.62 35.46 42.08
N HIS A 41 98.96 34.30 42.17
CA HIS A 41 99.62 33.01 42.35
C HIS A 41 100.44 32.61 41.10
N CYS A 42 99.89 32.76 39.90
CA CYS A 42 100.60 32.48 38.65
C CYS A 42 101.87 33.34 38.47
N GLY A 43 101.85 34.60 38.94
CA GLY A 43 103.05 35.45 38.97
C GLY A 43 104.15 34.96 39.93
N ARG A 44 103.80 34.27 41.02
CA ARG A 44 104.76 33.68 41.96
C ARG A 44 105.39 32.39 41.45
N GLU A 45 104.66 31.58 40.68
CA GLU A 45 105.25 30.36 40.08
C GLU A 45 106.30 30.71 39.02
N PHE A 46 106.13 31.81 38.28
CA PHE A 46 107.17 32.30 37.37
C PHE A 46 108.46 32.70 38.13
N ALA A 47 108.35 33.26 39.33
CA ALA A 47 109.50 33.52 40.20
C ALA A 47 110.16 32.23 40.74
N LYS A 48 109.43 31.12 40.90
CA LYS A 48 110.03 29.82 41.26
C LYS A 48 110.82 29.20 40.10
N GLN A 49 110.47 29.49 38.84
CA GLN A 49 111.28 29.06 37.69
C GLN A 49 112.69 29.70 37.72
N GLN A 50 112.85 30.86 38.37
CA GLN A 50 114.16 31.46 38.64
C GLN A 50 114.99 30.63 39.65
N ILE A 51 114.37 30.11 40.72
CA ILE A 51 115.05 29.30 41.75
C ILE A 51 115.54 27.95 41.18
N ILE A 52 114.83 27.40 40.18
CA ILE A 52 115.25 26.17 39.51
C ILE A 52 116.50 26.41 38.63
N ALA A 53 116.66 27.61 38.06
CA ALA A 53 117.88 27.98 37.35
C ALA A 53 119.11 28.05 38.29
N ASP A 54 118.92 28.46 39.55
CA ASP A 54 119.99 28.48 40.55
C ASP A 54 120.41 27.06 40.99
N ASN A 55 119.47 26.12 41.08
CA ASN A 55 119.77 24.72 41.45
C ASN A 55 120.62 23.99 40.39
N LEU A 56 120.41 24.26 39.09
CA LEU A 56 121.26 23.73 38.01
C LEU A 56 122.72 24.26 38.11
N ASN A 57 122.94 25.38 38.79
CA ASN A 57 124.26 25.95 39.03
C ASN A 57 124.97 25.32 40.27
N ILE A 58 124.24 24.59 41.13
CA ILE A 58 124.81 23.83 42.25
C ILE A 58 125.35 22.47 41.78
N GLU A 59 124.60 21.78 40.91
CA GLU A 59 125.00 20.47 40.36
C GLU A 59 126.31 20.56 39.53
N LYS A 60 126.53 21.71 38.89
CA LYS A 60 127.79 22.10 38.25
C LYS A 60 129.02 22.03 39.19
N ASN A 61 128.85 22.37 40.48
CA ASN A 61 129.97 22.45 41.44
C ASN A 61 130.37 21.08 42.04
N ASP A 62 129.53 20.04 41.94
CA ASP A 62 129.88 18.69 42.45
C ASP A 62 130.62 17.82 41.41
N LEU A 63 130.47 18.16 40.12
CA LEU A 63 131.30 17.60 39.04
C LEU A 63 132.76 18.06 39.16
N ASP A 64 133.01 19.33 39.43
CA ASP A 64 134.37 19.89 39.49
C ASP A 64 135.22 19.27 40.62
N LYS A 65 134.66 19.09 41.83
CA LYS A 65 135.40 18.54 42.99
C LYS A 65 135.97 17.13 42.77
N LYS A 66 135.28 16.29 42.00
CA LYS A 66 135.70 14.90 41.74
C LYS A 66 136.81 14.83 40.68
N ALA A 67 136.83 15.75 39.71
CA ALA A 67 137.88 15.83 38.70
C ALA A 67 139.20 16.41 39.26
N THR A 68 139.14 17.50 40.02
CA THR A 68 140.36 18.15 40.59
C THR A 68 141.13 17.24 41.54
N THR A 69 140.45 16.32 42.24
CA THR A 69 141.09 15.36 43.15
C THR A 69 141.96 14.32 42.43
N ILE A 70 141.69 14.04 41.14
CA ILE A 70 142.46 13.08 40.34
C ILE A 70 143.69 13.72 39.70
N LEU A 71 143.59 14.98 39.26
CA LEU A 71 144.71 15.73 38.66
C LEU A 71 145.85 15.93 39.67
N ASN A 72 145.55 16.41 40.88
CA ASN A 72 146.57 16.80 41.85
C ASN A 72 147.49 15.66 42.34
N LYS A 73 147.12 14.38 42.15
CA LYS A 73 147.89 13.24 42.68
C LYS A 73 148.94 12.68 41.72
N ASN A 74 148.89 13.06 40.44
CA ASN A 74 149.90 12.68 39.46
C ASN A 74 151.04 13.71 39.38
N ASP A 75 150.74 15.00 39.55
CA ASP A 75 151.72 16.08 39.47
C ASP A 75 152.72 16.03 40.65
N GLU A 76 152.28 15.65 41.86
CA GLU A 76 153.17 15.48 43.04
C GLU A 76 154.29 14.44 42.84
N LEU A 77 154.04 13.39 42.04
CA LEU A 77 155.02 12.32 41.81
C LEU A 77 156.10 12.70 40.80
N LEU A 78 155.82 13.64 39.88
CA LEU A 78 156.74 14.02 38.82
C LEU A 78 157.80 15.03 39.30
N ASP A 79 157.45 15.93 40.22
CA ASP A 79 158.39 16.91 40.76
C ASP A 79 159.39 16.34 41.78
N GLN A 80 159.04 15.23 42.46
CA GLN A 80 159.99 14.52 43.34
C GLN A 80 161.19 13.94 42.57
N VAL A 81 161.00 13.53 41.31
CA VAL A 81 162.06 12.97 40.46
C VAL A 81 163.04 14.06 39.99
N LYS A 82 162.56 15.29 39.74
CA LYS A 82 163.42 16.41 39.29
C LYS A 82 164.37 16.88 40.40
N GLN A 83 163.92 16.93 41.65
CA GLN A 83 164.72 17.47 42.76
C GLN A 83 165.96 16.63 43.12
N GLN A 84 165.99 15.33 42.82
CA GLN A 84 167.15 14.48 43.16
C GLN A 84 168.36 14.65 42.22
N ALA A 85 168.16 15.11 40.97
CA ALA A 85 169.23 15.22 39.99
C ALA A 85 170.19 16.41 40.24
N ASP A 86 169.66 17.57 40.66
CA ASP A 86 170.46 18.79 40.83
C ASP A 86 171.36 18.80 42.08
N LEU A 87 171.10 17.92 43.06
CA LEU A 87 171.93 17.79 44.27
C LEU A 87 173.31 17.17 43.99
N LEU A 88 173.42 16.28 42.99
CA LEU A 88 174.68 15.60 42.66
C LEU A 88 175.71 16.57 42.05
N ARG A 89 175.28 17.56 41.27
CA ARG A 89 176.16 18.54 40.60
C ARG A 89 176.90 19.49 41.54
N LYS A 90 176.50 19.61 42.82
CA LYS A 90 177.10 20.56 43.78
C LYS A 90 178.23 20.00 44.63
N ASN A 91 178.43 18.68 44.69
CA ASN A 91 179.39 18.08 45.64
C ASN A 91 180.82 17.92 45.11
N GLU A 92 181.04 17.80 43.80
CA GLU A 92 182.38 17.49 43.27
C GLU A 92 183.32 18.70 43.23
N ALA A 93 182.79 19.91 43.03
CA ALA A 93 183.58 21.15 42.96
C ALA A 93 184.34 21.48 44.26
N ARG A 94 183.96 20.91 45.41
CA ARG A 94 184.49 21.25 46.73
C ARG A 94 185.73 20.44 47.15
N LYS A 95 186.17 19.48 46.32
CA LYS A 95 187.25 18.54 46.68
C LYS A 95 188.65 19.03 46.30
N THR A 96 188.77 19.91 45.31
CA THR A 96 190.05 20.41 44.78
C THR A 96 190.73 21.43 45.71
N GLU A 97 189.96 22.13 46.53
CA GLU A 97 190.39 23.31 47.30
C GLU A 97 191.19 22.99 48.58
N LEU A 98 191.31 21.72 48.96
CA LEU A 98 191.61 21.32 50.36
C LEU A 98 192.97 20.64 50.60
N TYR A 99 193.84 20.48 49.60
CA TYR A 99 195.14 19.79 49.80
C TYR A 99 196.40 20.65 49.54
N GLU A 100 196.28 21.82 48.93
CA GLU A 100 197.42 22.76 48.80
C GLU A 100 197.80 23.40 50.15
N GLN A 101 196.87 23.42 51.12
CA GLN A 101 197.07 24.04 52.43
C GLN A 101 198.09 23.30 53.33
N THR A 102 198.53 22.10 52.95
CA THR A 102 199.41 21.24 53.77
C THR A 102 200.90 21.57 53.65
N LEU A 103 201.32 22.43 52.73
CA LEU A 103 202.75 22.74 52.51
C LEU A 103 203.37 23.68 53.58
N HIS A 104 202.56 24.45 54.31
CA HIS A 104 203.05 25.69 54.95
C HIS A 104 203.65 25.54 56.37
N ASN A 105 203.10 24.66 57.22
CA ASN A 105 203.23 24.85 58.68
C ASN A 105 204.52 24.33 59.35
N ASN A 106 205.35 23.50 58.70
CA ASN A 106 206.48 22.83 59.36
C ASN A 106 207.87 23.47 59.17
N LYS A 107 207.95 24.72 58.67
CA LYS A 107 209.21 25.50 58.66
C LYS A 107 209.52 26.23 59.98
N VAL A 108 208.55 26.38 60.89
CA VAL A 108 208.58 27.46 61.91
C VAL A 108 209.06 27.02 63.30
N ILE A 109 209.03 25.72 63.64
CA ILE A 109 209.10 25.28 65.05
C ILE A 109 210.52 25.13 65.65
N HIS A 110 211.60 25.14 64.86
CA HIS A 110 212.96 24.95 65.43
C HIS A 110 214.07 25.89 64.94
N GLN A 111 213.70 27.16 64.73
CA GLN A 111 214.62 28.30 64.91
C GLN A 111 214.46 28.92 66.32
N GLU A 112 213.28 28.78 66.96
CA GLU A 112 212.88 29.37 68.26
C GLU A 112 213.55 28.75 69.52
N GLN A 113 214.77 28.23 69.41
CA GLN A 113 215.67 28.04 70.58
C GLN A 113 216.88 28.98 70.56
N GLN A 114 216.83 29.96 69.66
CA GLN A 114 217.15 31.36 69.92
C GLN A 114 216.90 31.77 71.40
N ASN A 115 217.97 31.89 72.19
CA ASN A 115 218.14 32.93 73.22
C ASN A 115 217.34 32.85 74.54
N ILE A 116 217.50 31.80 75.37
CA ILE A 116 217.26 31.93 76.83
C ILE A 116 218.55 32.26 77.62
N VAL A 117 219.73 32.21 76.99
CA VAL A 117 221.03 32.64 77.54
C VAL A 117 221.86 33.19 76.37
N ASP A 118 222.68 34.24 76.45
CA ASP A 118 222.79 35.44 77.29
C ASP A 118 222.15 35.49 78.69
N CYS A 119 222.90 35.04 79.71
CA CYS A 119 223.16 35.77 80.96
C CYS A 119 224.33 35.11 81.71
N GLU A 120 225.35 35.90 82.05
CA GLU A 120 226.48 35.54 82.94
C GLU A 120 227.43 34.39 82.48
N ILE A 121 228.58 34.73 81.88
CA ILE A 121 229.82 34.83 82.69
C ILE A 121 231.08 35.43 82.00
N LYS A 122 231.66 34.92 80.88
CA LYS A 122 233.05 35.27 80.47
C LYS A 122 233.23 35.69 79.00
N ILE A 123 233.86 36.82 78.60
CA ILE A 123 235.09 37.55 79.06
C ILE A 123 236.39 36.79 78.66
N PRO A 124 237.44 37.41 78.05
CA PRO A 124 237.54 38.59 77.14
C PRO A 124 238.65 38.41 76.04
N ASN A 125 239.36 39.50 75.66
CA ASN A 125 240.59 39.61 74.86
C ASN A 125 240.42 39.47 73.32
N LEU A 126 240.58 40.49 72.48
CA LEU A 126 241.21 41.83 72.57
C LEU A 126 242.75 41.86 72.78
N GLN A 127 243.35 42.91 72.20
CA GLN A 127 244.67 43.52 72.48
C GLN A 127 246.00 42.97 71.89
N THR A 128 246.12 41.73 71.42
CA THR A 128 247.41 41.17 70.91
C THR A 128 247.24 40.42 69.59
N GLU A 129 247.83 40.76 68.43
CA GLU A 129 248.86 41.76 68.10
C GLU A 129 248.54 42.44 66.76
N LEU A 130 247.81 43.53 66.89
CA LEU A 130 247.98 44.81 66.22
C LEU A 130 249.34 45.06 65.51
N ASP A 131 250.47 44.61 66.09
CA ASP A 131 251.83 44.91 65.63
C ASP A 131 252.44 43.89 64.63
N LEU A 132 251.93 42.66 64.51
CA LEU A 132 252.48 41.71 63.50
C LEU A 132 252.13 42.10 62.05
N LYS A 133 251.26 43.10 61.85
CA LYS A 133 250.87 43.71 60.57
C LYS A 133 252.02 44.30 59.74
N VAL A 134 253.11 44.78 60.35
CA VAL A 134 254.09 45.69 59.69
C VAL A 134 255.17 44.96 58.85
N LYS A 135 255.31 43.63 58.92
CA LYS A 135 256.50 42.93 58.35
C LYS A 135 256.30 42.13 57.05
N ILE A 136 255.10 41.61 56.74
CA ILE A 136 254.83 40.86 55.49
C ILE A 136 254.60 41.79 54.27
N GLN A 137 254.40 43.08 54.51
CA GLN A 137 254.22 44.14 53.51
C GLN A 137 255.34 44.22 52.45
N LYS A 138 256.54 43.68 52.72
CA LYS A 138 257.66 43.61 51.78
C LYS A 138 257.55 42.47 50.74
N GLN A 139 256.51 41.63 50.81
CA GLN A 139 256.17 40.58 49.82
C GLN A 139 255.01 41.00 48.90
N LEU A 140 254.22 41.99 49.34
CA LEU A 140 252.96 42.42 48.73
C LEU A 140 253.13 43.11 47.35
N THR A 141 254.38 43.39 46.94
CA THR A 141 254.71 44.39 45.91
C THR A 141 255.04 43.82 44.53
N ASP A 142 255.29 42.50 44.40
CA ASP A 142 255.78 41.92 43.14
C ASP A 142 254.63 41.48 42.21
N ASP A 143 253.82 40.49 42.59
CA ASP A 143 252.98 39.77 41.63
C ASP A 143 251.61 40.42 41.33
N GLU A 144 251.35 41.60 41.89
CA GLU A 144 250.23 42.48 41.49
C GLU A 144 250.30 42.82 39.98
N VAL A 145 251.51 42.90 39.42
CA VAL A 145 251.78 43.10 37.98
C VAL A 145 251.26 41.94 37.13
N GLN A 146 251.26 40.71 37.65
CA GLN A 146 250.75 39.54 36.92
C GLN A 146 249.22 39.58 36.85
N LEU A 147 248.54 39.90 37.96
CA LEU A 147 247.08 40.03 38.01
C LEU A 147 246.53 41.14 37.12
N GLN A 148 247.25 42.26 36.96
CA GLN A 148 246.85 43.33 36.03
C GLN A 148 246.84 42.89 34.56
N LYS A 149 247.64 41.88 34.18
CA LYS A 149 247.64 41.35 32.81
C LYS A 149 246.42 40.47 32.54
N ASP A 150 246.12 39.54 33.45
CA ASP A 150 245.05 38.56 33.28
C ASP A 150 243.65 39.21 33.28
N LEU A 151 243.46 40.27 34.08
CA LEU A 151 242.22 41.05 34.10
C LEU A 151 241.90 41.73 32.75
N SER A 152 242.92 42.15 31.99
CA SER A 152 242.72 42.77 30.67
C SER A 152 242.21 41.78 29.63
N ASP A 153 242.69 40.54 29.65
CA ASP A 153 242.26 39.51 28.69
C ASP A 153 240.86 38.96 29.03
N LEU A 154 240.50 38.93 30.31
CA LEU A 154 239.15 38.54 30.76
C LEU A 154 238.09 39.57 30.37
N HIS A 155 238.41 40.87 30.44
CA HIS A 155 237.49 41.95 30.04
C HIS A 155 237.18 41.96 28.53
N LYS A 156 238.12 41.52 27.68
CA LYS A 156 237.84 41.34 26.24
C LYS A 156 236.81 40.25 25.98
N LYS A 157 236.94 39.08 26.63
CA LYS A 157 236.00 37.96 26.47
C LYS A 157 234.61 38.26 27.03
N GLN A 158 234.51 39.09 28.07
CA GLN A 158 233.21 39.46 28.64
C GLN A 158 232.35 40.26 27.64
N ASN A 159 232.94 41.22 26.92
CA ASN A 159 232.22 42.03 25.93
C ASN A 159 231.73 41.22 24.71
N GLU A 160 232.49 40.20 24.28
CA GLU A 160 232.07 39.28 23.20
C GLU A 160 230.85 38.42 23.61
N LEU A 161 230.70 38.14 24.91
CA LEU A 161 229.60 37.34 25.47
C LEU A 161 228.30 38.15 25.67
N GLU A 162 228.42 39.45 25.97
CA GLU A 162 227.25 40.34 26.12
C GLU A 162 226.58 40.65 24.77
N GLU A 163 227.35 40.90 23.71
CA GLU A 163 226.77 41.18 22.39
C GLU A 163 226.10 39.94 21.76
N THR A 164 226.65 38.74 21.99
CA THR A 164 225.99 37.48 21.57
C THR A 164 224.70 37.21 22.34
N SER A 165 224.66 37.50 23.64
CA SER A 165 223.44 37.40 24.46
C SER A 165 222.33 38.34 23.98
N ARG A 166 222.69 39.54 23.51
CA ARG A 166 221.75 40.52 22.97
C ARG A 166 221.10 40.09 21.64
N ILE A 167 221.84 39.41 20.76
CA ILE A 167 221.30 38.93 19.47
C ILE A 167 220.22 37.85 19.70
N ILE A 168 220.47 36.91 20.61
CA ILE A 168 219.54 35.80 20.91
C ILE A 168 218.20 36.31 21.46
N ALA A 169 218.22 37.38 22.27
CA ALA A 169 217.01 37.98 22.82
C ALA A 169 216.06 38.57 21.75
N GLU A 170 216.60 39.11 20.65
CA GLU A 170 215.80 39.71 19.58
C GLU A 170 215.15 38.64 18.66
N GLU A 171 215.74 37.45 18.54
CA GLU A 171 215.14 36.32 17.80
C GLU A 171 214.00 35.63 18.57
N LEU A 172 214.15 35.52 19.89
CA LEU A 172 213.07 35.04 20.77
C LEU A 172 211.83 35.94 20.70
N ARG A 173 212.02 37.27 20.70
CA ARG A 173 210.91 38.24 20.59
C ARG A 173 210.10 38.07 19.29
N LYS A 174 210.77 37.80 18.17
CA LYS A 174 210.12 37.60 16.86
C LYS A 174 209.35 36.29 16.75
N THR A 175 209.82 35.22 17.40
CA THR A 175 209.13 33.92 17.39
C THR A 175 207.86 33.94 18.26
N GLU A 176 207.86 34.72 19.35
CA GLU A 176 206.70 34.94 20.21
C GLU A 176 205.59 35.75 19.50
N GLU A 177 205.94 36.74 18.66
CA GLU A 177 204.98 37.49 17.83
C GLU A 177 204.24 36.58 16.82
N VAL A 178 204.93 35.60 16.21
CA VAL A 178 204.33 34.67 15.23
C VAL A 178 203.34 33.70 15.89
N LEU A 179 203.68 33.13 17.04
CA LEU A 179 202.84 32.16 17.74
C LEU A 179 201.48 32.74 18.17
N ASN A 180 201.47 34.01 18.57
CA ASN A 180 200.23 34.72 18.95
C ASN A 180 199.30 34.96 17.75
N ALA A 181 199.82 35.08 16.52
CA ALA A 181 199.00 35.22 15.33
C ALA A 181 198.26 33.91 14.96
N GLU A 182 198.90 32.75 15.11
CA GLU A 182 198.28 31.44 14.82
C GLU A 182 197.15 31.12 15.81
N ILE A 183 197.32 31.47 17.08
CA ILE A 183 196.28 31.34 18.13
C ILE A 183 195.01 32.09 17.72
N ALA A 184 195.13 33.33 17.24
CA ALA A 184 193.98 34.14 16.82
C ALA A 184 193.21 33.54 15.62
N VAL A 185 193.90 32.85 14.70
CA VAL A 185 193.29 32.17 13.55
C VAL A 185 192.49 30.94 13.98
N ARG A 186 193.05 30.10 14.87
CA ARG A 186 192.36 28.92 15.41
C ARG A 186 191.04 29.29 16.09
N ASP A 187 191.07 30.32 16.94
CA ASP A 187 189.92 30.77 17.73
C ASP A 187 188.84 31.44 16.85
N ALA A 188 189.14 31.81 15.60
CA ALA A 188 188.16 32.21 14.59
C ALA A 188 187.51 31.01 13.90
N CYS A 189 188.28 29.96 13.59
CA CYS A 189 187.77 28.73 12.98
C CYS A 189 186.79 27.97 13.90
N GLU A 190 187.07 27.86 15.20
CA GLU A 190 186.19 27.17 16.15
C GLU A 190 184.81 27.86 16.27
N ARG A 191 184.77 29.19 16.27
CA ARG A 191 183.52 29.96 16.23
C ARG A 191 182.69 29.63 14.99
N ARG A 192 183.33 29.55 13.82
CA ARG A 192 182.64 29.22 12.56
C ARG A 192 182.08 27.80 12.53
N ILE A 193 182.78 26.83 13.13
CA ILE A 193 182.29 25.45 13.25
C ILE A 193 181.06 25.39 14.16
N LYS A 194 181.01 26.20 15.22
CA LYS A 194 179.86 26.27 16.12
C LYS A 194 178.60 26.82 15.43
N GLU A 195 178.72 27.93 14.71
CA GLU A 195 177.63 28.53 13.91
C GLU A 195 177.01 27.53 12.92
N LEU A 196 177.84 26.75 12.22
CA LEU A 196 177.37 25.79 11.22
C LEU A 196 176.60 24.60 11.84
N ARG A 197 176.93 24.20 13.08
CA ARG A 197 176.17 23.17 13.80
C ARG A 197 174.79 23.68 14.22
N GLU A 198 174.73 24.89 14.76
CA GLU A 198 173.47 25.54 15.15
C GLU A 198 172.53 25.73 13.93
N GLN A 199 173.08 25.96 12.73
CA GLN A 199 172.31 25.99 11.48
C GLN A 199 171.81 24.60 11.04
N MET A 200 172.61 23.54 11.20
CA MET A 200 172.17 22.18 10.89
C MET A 200 171.04 21.72 11.81
N ASP A 201 171.14 21.97 13.11
CA ASP A 201 170.12 21.60 14.09
C ASP A 201 168.77 22.29 13.77
N GLN A 202 168.80 23.57 13.37
CA GLN A 202 167.60 24.31 12.92
C GLN A 202 166.95 23.68 11.69
N ILE A 203 167.74 23.33 10.66
CA ILE A 203 167.23 22.69 9.44
C ILE A 203 166.62 21.32 9.76
N GLU A 204 167.23 20.53 10.66
CA GLU A 204 166.71 19.21 11.02
C GLU A 204 165.35 19.30 11.77
N ASP A 205 165.16 20.32 12.59
CA ASP A 205 163.88 20.58 13.27
C ASP A 205 162.80 21.14 12.32
N GLU A 206 163.15 21.98 11.35
CA GLU A 206 162.23 22.38 10.27
C GLU A 206 161.79 21.19 9.42
N LEU A 207 162.69 20.26 9.14
CA LEU A 207 162.40 19.06 8.35
C LEU A 207 161.41 18.14 9.11
N LYS A 208 161.66 17.85 10.40
CA LYS A 208 160.74 17.11 11.29
C LYS A 208 159.36 17.78 11.41
N LYS A 209 159.30 19.12 11.39
CA LYS A 209 158.02 19.85 11.39
C LYS A 209 157.27 19.64 10.07
N THR A 210 157.96 19.76 8.95
CA THR A 210 157.37 19.60 7.60
C THR A 210 156.85 18.17 7.38
N GLU A 211 157.55 17.14 7.87
CA GLU A 211 157.09 15.75 7.82
C GLU A 211 155.75 15.54 8.56
N LYS A 212 155.58 16.15 9.74
CA LYS A 212 154.31 16.11 10.49
C LYS A 212 153.17 16.78 9.73
N GLU A 213 153.42 17.96 9.15
CA GLU A 213 152.42 18.67 8.34
C GLU A 213 151.98 17.82 7.11
N ILE A 214 152.92 17.12 6.48
CA ILE A 214 152.63 16.19 5.37
C ILE A 214 151.74 15.01 5.82
N ASP A 215 152.01 14.41 6.98
CA ASP A 215 151.20 13.29 7.48
C ASP A 215 149.79 13.71 7.95
N GLU A 216 149.65 14.90 8.53
CA GLU A 216 148.34 15.50 8.81
C GLU A 216 147.52 15.73 7.53
N LEU A 217 148.16 16.19 6.45
CA LEU A 217 147.51 16.39 5.15
C LEU A 217 147.07 15.06 4.51
N LYS A 218 147.88 13.99 4.62
CA LYS A 218 147.48 12.64 4.15
C LYS A 218 146.24 12.12 4.88
N GLU A 219 146.13 12.32 6.20
CA GLU A 219 144.96 11.84 6.93
C GLU A 219 143.72 12.71 6.68
N LYS A 220 143.88 14.04 6.47
CA LYS A 220 142.81 14.92 5.97
C LYS A 220 142.29 14.44 4.60
N GLN A 221 143.19 14.11 3.66
CA GLN A 221 142.81 13.56 2.35
C GLN A 221 141.99 12.26 2.49
N ARG A 222 142.47 11.30 3.30
CA ARG A 222 141.74 10.04 3.55
C ARG A 222 140.35 10.26 4.14
N ASN A 223 140.17 11.24 5.02
CA ASN A 223 138.87 11.56 5.59
C ASN A 223 137.90 12.14 4.56
N LEU A 224 138.35 13.11 3.74
CA LEU A 224 137.55 13.64 2.62
C LEU A 224 137.16 12.54 1.61
N GLU A 225 138.04 11.58 1.37
CA GLU A 225 137.79 10.47 0.44
C GLU A 225 136.76 9.46 1.01
N ARG A 226 136.74 9.27 2.34
CA ARG A 226 135.67 8.54 3.06
C ARG A 226 134.34 9.28 2.98
N GLU A 227 134.33 10.59 3.18
CA GLU A 227 133.12 11.44 3.11
C GLU A 227 132.52 11.43 1.70
N LYS A 228 133.34 11.63 0.66
CA LYS A 228 132.93 11.53 -0.75
C LYS A 228 132.22 10.19 -1.02
N LYS A 229 132.82 9.07 -0.61
CA LYS A 229 132.25 7.73 -0.81
C LYS A 229 130.95 7.49 -0.04
N ASN A 230 130.74 8.19 1.09
CA ASN A 230 129.46 8.16 1.80
C ASN A 230 128.39 9.01 1.09
N LEU A 231 128.75 10.18 0.57
CA LEU A 231 127.84 11.02 -0.22
C LEU A 231 127.40 10.33 -1.52
N GLU A 232 128.31 9.66 -2.23
CA GLU A 232 127.99 8.86 -3.42
C GLU A 232 126.93 7.79 -3.12
N LYS A 233 127.06 7.06 -2.01
CA LYS A 233 126.04 6.10 -1.56
C LYS A 233 124.70 6.74 -1.21
N GLN A 234 124.71 7.92 -0.57
CA GLN A 234 123.47 8.64 -0.25
C GLN A 234 122.74 9.08 -1.53
N ILE A 235 123.47 9.55 -2.54
CA ILE A 235 122.92 9.93 -3.86
C ILE A 235 122.32 8.70 -4.56
N GLU A 236 123.00 7.56 -4.56
CA GLU A 236 122.51 6.32 -5.16
C GLU A 236 121.21 5.82 -4.47
N GLN A 237 121.15 5.93 -3.14
CA GLN A 237 119.96 5.59 -2.36
C GLN A 237 118.79 6.57 -2.58
N LEU A 238 119.08 7.88 -2.75
CA LEU A 238 118.07 8.88 -3.11
C LEU A 238 117.51 8.64 -4.52
N ASN A 239 118.36 8.37 -5.51
CA ASN A 239 117.92 8.02 -6.87
C ASN A 239 117.02 6.77 -6.88
N THR A 240 117.38 5.76 -6.10
CA THR A 240 116.54 4.55 -5.91
C THR A 240 115.18 4.88 -5.29
N ASN A 241 115.11 5.85 -4.38
CA ASN A 241 113.85 6.30 -3.78
C ASN A 241 113.01 7.14 -4.76
N ILE A 242 113.63 7.98 -5.58
CA ILE A 242 112.94 8.75 -6.63
C ILE A 242 112.25 7.78 -7.61
N GLN A 243 112.96 6.79 -8.14
CA GLN A 243 112.36 5.79 -9.04
C GLN A 243 111.18 5.02 -8.42
N LYS A 244 111.23 4.73 -7.11
CA LYS A 244 110.10 4.11 -6.39
C LYS A 244 108.89 5.06 -6.32
N LEU A 245 109.12 6.35 -6.06
CA LEU A 245 108.05 7.35 -6.01
C LEU A 245 107.44 7.62 -7.39
N GLU A 246 108.24 7.64 -8.45
CA GLU A 246 107.78 7.77 -9.84
C GLU A 246 106.86 6.59 -10.23
N ASN A 247 107.26 5.36 -9.91
CA ASN A 247 106.43 4.17 -10.14
C ASN A 247 105.12 4.22 -9.34
N ILE A 248 105.17 4.61 -8.05
CA ILE A 248 103.96 4.79 -7.22
C ILE A 248 103.05 5.87 -7.82
N LEU A 249 103.60 6.99 -8.30
CA LEU A 249 102.83 8.06 -8.93
C LEU A 249 102.14 7.57 -10.21
N GLN A 250 102.85 6.82 -11.05
CA GLN A 250 102.29 6.24 -12.27
C GLN A 250 101.14 5.25 -11.97
N ASP A 251 101.29 4.41 -10.95
CA ASP A 251 100.21 3.52 -10.49
C ASP A 251 98.98 4.29 -9.97
N LYS A 252 99.19 5.43 -9.29
CA LYS A 252 98.09 6.31 -8.86
C LYS A 252 97.40 6.96 -10.05
N ILE A 253 98.13 7.47 -11.03
CA ILE A 253 97.58 8.03 -12.28
C ILE A 253 96.75 6.97 -13.01
N ASN A 254 97.30 5.77 -13.19
CA ASN A 254 96.60 4.64 -13.82
C ASN A 254 95.32 4.25 -13.06
N LYS A 255 95.31 4.36 -11.73
CA LYS A 255 94.12 4.08 -10.92
C LYS A 255 93.07 5.19 -10.99
N ILE A 256 93.48 6.46 -11.06
CA ILE A 256 92.56 7.60 -11.26
C ILE A 256 91.84 7.45 -12.61
N ALA A 257 92.57 7.21 -13.70
CA ALA A 257 91.98 7.05 -15.03
C ALA A 257 90.96 5.88 -15.12
N ARG A 258 91.15 4.81 -14.34
CA ARG A 258 90.16 3.72 -14.22
C ARG A 258 88.90 4.17 -13.46
N LEU A 259 89.07 4.85 -12.34
CA LEU A 259 87.95 5.37 -11.54
C LEU A 259 87.14 6.43 -12.30
N GLU A 260 87.79 7.29 -13.08
CA GLU A 260 87.11 8.25 -13.96
C GLU A 260 86.22 7.54 -15.00
N LYS A 261 86.71 6.45 -15.60
CA LYS A 261 85.91 5.61 -16.52
C LYS A 261 84.75 4.92 -15.82
N GLU A 262 84.97 4.34 -14.64
CA GLU A 262 83.92 3.71 -13.83
C GLU A 262 82.84 4.73 -13.43
N ILE A 263 83.22 5.96 -13.09
CA ILE A 263 82.29 7.07 -12.81
C ILE A 263 81.47 7.43 -14.06
N GLN A 264 82.10 7.52 -15.23
CA GLN A 264 81.39 7.82 -16.48
C GLN A 264 80.36 6.72 -16.82
N GLU A 265 80.74 5.44 -16.73
CA GLU A 265 79.84 4.30 -16.95
C GLU A 265 78.67 4.29 -15.95
N CYS A 266 78.91 4.67 -14.69
CA CYS A 266 77.84 4.85 -13.71
C CYS A 266 76.91 6.01 -14.05
N GLN A 267 77.45 7.15 -14.51
CA GLN A 267 76.67 8.33 -14.89
C GLN A 267 75.75 8.04 -16.09
N GLU A 268 76.27 7.34 -17.10
CA GLU A 268 75.49 6.87 -18.25
C GLU A 268 74.35 5.95 -17.82
N ARG A 269 74.63 4.99 -16.92
CA ARG A 269 73.60 4.08 -16.39
C ARG A 269 72.53 4.77 -15.56
N ILE A 270 72.90 5.78 -14.76
CA ILE A 270 71.94 6.64 -14.04
C ILE A 270 71.03 7.37 -15.04
N ASN A 271 71.57 7.90 -16.12
CA ASN A 271 70.78 8.59 -17.16
C ASN A 271 69.79 7.64 -17.85
N THR A 272 70.19 6.41 -18.18
CA THR A 272 69.27 5.39 -18.73
C THR A 272 68.15 5.04 -17.75
N LEU A 273 68.48 4.78 -16.48
CA LEU A 273 67.49 4.46 -15.45
C LEU A 273 66.50 5.61 -15.21
N ASN A 274 66.96 6.87 -15.24
CA ASN A 274 66.07 8.04 -15.15
C ASN A 274 65.10 8.11 -16.34
N GLN A 275 65.54 7.79 -17.56
CA GLN A 275 64.66 7.73 -18.73
C GLN A 275 63.63 6.60 -18.64
N GLU A 276 64.00 5.45 -18.07
CA GLU A 276 63.06 4.34 -17.80
C GLU A 276 62.04 4.72 -16.72
N ILE A 277 62.47 5.40 -15.65
CA ILE A 277 61.57 5.91 -14.59
C ILE A 277 60.55 6.89 -15.16
N GLU A 278 60.95 7.84 -16.01
CA GLU A 278 60.01 8.81 -16.61
C GLU A 278 59.04 8.15 -17.60
N LYS A 279 59.45 7.11 -18.35
CA LYS A 279 58.52 6.30 -19.15
C LYS A 279 57.52 5.57 -18.27
N LEU A 280 57.97 4.89 -17.21
CA LEU A 280 57.10 4.18 -16.28
C LEU A 280 56.12 5.12 -15.57
N ARG A 281 56.54 6.35 -15.23
CA ARG A 281 55.65 7.40 -14.70
C ARG A 281 54.56 7.78 -15.69
N HIS A 282 54.91 7.96 -16.97
CA HIS A 282 53.93 8.26 -18.02
C HIS A 282 52.94 7.11 -18.24
N ASP A 283 53.43 5.86 -18.24
CA ASP A 283 52.58 4.67 -18.38
C ASP A 283 51.65 4.48 -17.17
N ILE A 284 52.13 4.74 -15.94
CA ILE A 284 51.31 4.74 -14.73
C ILE A 284 50.21 5.80 -14.83
N GLU A 285 50.54 7.02 -15.24
CA GLU A 285 49.55 8.11 -15.35
C GLU A 285 48.51 7.82 -16.45
N ALA A 286 48.94 7.34 -17.62
CA ALA A 286 48.05 6.93 -18.69
C ALA A 286 47.12 5.78 -18.28
N ASN A 287 47.58 4.87 -17.41
CA ASN A 287 46.77 3.79 -16.87
C ASN A 287 45.85 4.26 -15.72
N ASN A 288 46.27 5.21 -14.88
CA ASN A 288 45.40 5.85 -13.87
C ASN A 288 44.19 6.52 -14.55
N ILE A 289 44.41 7.26 -15.64
CA ILE A 289 43.33 7.89 -16.43
C ILE A 289 42.35 6.85 -16.98
N LYS A 290 42.84 5.70 -17.49
CA LYS A 290 41.98 4.59 -17.93
C LYS A 290 41.19 3.97 -16.78
N ILE A 291 41.83 3.80 -15.61
CA ILE A 291 41.18 3.25 -14.40
C ILE A 291 40.07 4.17 -13.92
N GLU A 292 40.29 5.49 -13.85
CA GLU A 292 39.25 6.44 -13.45
C GLU A 292 38.10 6.50 -14.45
N LYS A 293 38.39 6.44 -15.76
CA LYS A 293 37.34 6.31 -16.79
C LYS A 293 36.51 5.03 -16.61
N ALA A 294 37.16 3.89 -16.39
CA ALA A 294 36.49 2.62 -16.17
C ALA A 294 35.64 2.62 -14.87
N LYS A 295 36.11 3.29 -13.80
CA LYS A 295 35.32 3.49 -12.57
C LYS A 295 34.06 4.33 -12.82
N GLN A 296 34.16 5.41 -13.62
CA GLN A 296 33.00 6.24 -13.97
C GLN A 296 31.99 5.49 -14.83
N GLU A 297 32.46 4.73 -15.83
CA GLU A 297 31.62 3.87 -16.67
C GLU A 297 30.93 2.77 -15.84
N LEU A 298 31.65 2.16 -14.89
CA LEU A 298 31.10 1.18 -13.96
C LEU A 298 30.03 1.78 -13.05
N ALA A 299 30.30 2.91 -12.40
CA ALA A 299 29.34 3.59 -11.51
C ALA A 299 28.07 4.02 -12.27
N THR A 300 28.21 4.46 -13.52
CA THR A 300 27.07 4.80 -14.39
C THR A 300 26.23 3.56 -14.71
N ALA A 301 26.86 2.42 -15.01
CA ALA A 301 26.16 1.16 -15.27
C ALA A 301 25.49 0.58 -14.01
N GLU A 302 26.09 0.72 -12.83
CA GLU A 302 25.49 0.34 -11.56
C GLU A 302 24.24 1.21 -11.23
N ALA A 303 24.31 2.52 -11.48
CA ALA A 303 23.15 3.42 -11.33
C ALA A 303 22.00 3.07 -12.29
N HIS A 304 22.30 2.72 -13.55
CA HIS A 304 21.27 2.26 -14.49
C HIS A 304 20.62 0.93 -14.05
N LEU A 305 21.40 -0.02 -13.51
CA LEU A 305 20.84 -1.27 -12.97
C LEU A 305 19.88 -1.02 -11.80
N GLU A 306 20.20 -0.08 -10.91
CA GLU A 306 19.32 0.31 -9.80
C GLU A 306 18.04 0.99 -10.29
N GLN A 307 18.11 1.83 -11.33
CA GLN A 307 16.94 2.41 -11.99
C GLN A 307 16.05 1.33 -12.62
N PHE A 308 16.64 0.34 -13.33
CA PHE A 308 15.88 -0.78 -13.90
C PHE A 308 15.22 -1.66 -12.84
N ASP A 309 15.92 -2.02 -11.75
CA ASP A 309 15.31 -2.80 -10.66
C ASP A 309 14.18 -2.01 -9.95
N THR A 310 14.26 -0.67 -9.92
CA THR A 310 13.20 0.19 -9.37
C THR A 310 11.99 0.25 -10.31
N ALA A 311 12.21 0.44 -11.61
CA ALA A 311 11.15 0.41 -12.63
C ALA A 311 10.45 -0.96 -12.66
N ARG A 312 11.21 -2.06 -12.60
CA ARG A 312 10.67 -3.43 -12.58
C ARG A 312 9.72 -3.65 -11.41
N LYS A 313 10.08 -3.19 -10.21
CA LYS A 313 9.22 -3.25 -9.01
C LYS A 313 7.95 -2.41 -9.14
N ALA A 314 8.02 -1.25 -9.79
CA ALA A 314 6.85 -0.40 -10.03
C ALA A 314 5.85 -1.10 -10.97
N PHE A 315 6.32 -1.62 -12.12
CA PHE A 315 5.47 -2.37 -13.04
C PHE A 315 4.92 -3.68 -12.43
N GLU A 316 5.71 -4.40 -11.62
CA GLU A 316 5.23 -5.58 -10.87
C GLU A 316 4.09 -5.22 -9.89
N LEU A 317 4.13 -4.03 -9.27
CA LEU A 317 3.07 -3.56 -8.38
C LEU A 317 1.82 -3.14 -9.15
N GLU A 318 1.98 -2.37 -10.21
CA GLU A 318 0.87 -1.93 -11.07
C GLU A 318 0.11 -3.13 -11.67
N ARG A 319 0.86 -4.13 -12.18
CA ARG A 319 0.27 -5.37 -12.69
C ARG A 319 -0.56 -6.11 -11.63
N ARG A 320 -0.13 -6.13 -10.36
CA ARG A 320 -0.89 -6.74 -9.26
C ARG A 320 -2.18 -5.97 -8.93
N GLU A 321 -2.20 -4.65 -9.03
CA GLU A 321 -3.43 -3.87 -8.82
C GLU A 321 -4.39 -4.00 -10.01
N LEU A 322 -3.89 -4.08 -11.25
CA LEU A 322 -4.70 -4.45 -12.42
C LEU A 322 -5.29 -5.86 -12.27
N GLU A 323 -4.49 -6.88 -11.90
CA GLU A 323 -4.97 -8.25 -11.63
C GLU A 323 -6.09 -8.29 -10.57
N LYS A 324 -5.98 -7.49 -9.51
CA LYS A 324 -7.05 -7.37 -8.48
C LYS A 324 -8.30 -6.69 -9.01
N THR A 325 -8.15 -5.70 -9.89
CA THR A 325 -9.27 -4.93 -10.44
C THR A 325 -10.04 -5.75 -11.46
N ILE A 326 -9.34 -6.48 -12.33
CA ILE A 326 -9.93 -7.49 -13.23
C ILE A 326 -10.76 -8.49 -12.42
N ARG A 327 -10.21 -9.11 -11.37
CA ARG A 327 -10.96 -10.07 -10.53
C ARG A 327 -12.24 -9.51 -9.92
N ARG A 328 -12.21 -8.25 -9.44
CA ARG A 328 -13.44 -7.60 -8.93
C ARG A 328 -14.47 -7.40 -10.02
N LEU A 329 -14.05 -6.96 -11.20
CA LEU A 329 -14.96 -6.77 -12.33
C LEU A 329 -15.53 -8.10 -12.84
N GLU A 330 -14.74 -9.18 -12.85
CA GLU A 330 -15.19 -10.55 -13.13
C GLU A 330 -16.22 -11.02 -12.08
N ASP A 331 -15.99 -10.79 -10.79
CA ASP A 331 -16.94 -11.12 -9.72
C ASP A 331 -18.25 -10.33 -9.86
N GLU A 332 -18.17 -9.02 -10.12
CA GLU A 332 -19.34 -8.15 -10.35
C GLU A 332 -20.11 -8.54 -11.63
N GLN A 333 -19.40 -8.88 -12.71
CA GLN A 333 -19.98 -9.37 -13.95
C GLN A 333 -20.70 -10.70 -13.73
N ASN A 334 -20.10 -11.63 -12.96
CA ASN A 334 -20.73 -12.89 -12.58
C ASN A 334 -21.97 -12.67 -11.70
N GLU A 335 -21.94 -11.72 -10.76
CA GLU A 335 -23.12 -11.39 -9.96
C GLU A 335 -24.24 -10.78 -10.82
N ASN A 336 -23.89 -9.89 -11.76
CA ASN A 336 -24.84 -9.29 -12.69
C ASN A 336 -25.40 -10.29 -13.70
N GLN A 337 -24.59 -11.25 -14.19
CA GLN A 337 -25.07 -12.36 -15.02
C GLN A 337 -26.04 -13.27 -14.24
N ASN A 338 -25.77 -13.51 -12.95
CA ASN A 338 -26.69 -14.24 -12.07
C ASN A 338 -28.01 -13.47 -11.81
N LYS A 339 -27.95 -12.15 -11.67
CA LYS A 339 -29.16 -11.28 -11.59
C LYS A 339 -29.95 -11.33 -12.91
N LEU A 340 -29.27 -11.21 -14.05
CA LEU A 340 -29.86 -11.30 -15.38
C LEU A 340 -30.59 -12.64 -15.58
N ASN A 341 -29.93 -13.77 -15.27
CA ASN A 341 -30.53 -15.10 -15.35
C ASN A 341 -31.81 -15.22 -14.47
N ARG A 342 -31.81 -14.65 -13.26
CA ARG A 342 -32.98 -14.61 -12.35
C ARG A 342 -34.10 -13.72 -12.89
N LEU A 343 -33.79 -12.57 -13.50
CA LEU A 343 -34.80 -11.72 -14.14
C LEU A 343 -35.39 -12.40 -15.38
N GLN A 344 -34.57 -13.08 -16.19
CA GLN A 344 -35.05 -13.86 -17.34
C GLN A 344 -36.02 -14.97 -16.91
N GLN A 345 -35.72 -15.68 -15.82
CA GLN A 345 -36.64 -16.69 -15.25
C GLN A 345 -37.97 -16.07 -14.78
N LYS A 346 -37.92 -14.91 -14.11
CA LYS A 346 -39.14 -14.17 -13.71
C LYS A 346 -39.93 -13.70 -14.92
N LEU A 347 -39.27 -13.19 -15.95
CA LEU A 347 -39.90 -12.74 -17.20
C LEU A 347 -40.65 -13.91 -17.86
N ASN A 348 -39.97 -15.04 -18.09
CA ASN A 348 -40.60 -16.24 -18.64
C ASN A 348 -41.81 -16.70 -17.81
N THR A 349 -41.70 -16.68 -16.48
CA THR A 349 -42.79 -17.06 -15.57
C THR A 349 -44.02 -16.15 -15.74
N ILE A 350 -43.81 -14.83 -15.87
CA ILE A 350 -44.90 -13.86 -16.05
C ILE A 350 -45.44 -13.91 -17.48
N GLU A 351 -44.63 -14.21 -18.49
CA GLU A 351 -45.10 -14.46 -19.86
C GLU A 351 -46.01 -15.70 -19.94
N ASP A 352 -45.70 -16.78 -19.20
CA ASP A 352 -46.56 -17.96 -19.11
C ASP A 352 -47.85 -17.70 -18.29
N LEU A 353 -47.77 -16.87 -17.23
CA LEU A 353 -48.97 -16.38 -16.53
C LEU A 353 -49.83 -15.50 -17.45
N LEU A 354 -49.23 -14.64 -18.27
CA LEU A 354 -49.93 -13.81 -19.25
C LEU A 354 -50.65 -14.68 -20.29
N ARG A 355 -49.97 -15.67 -20.88
CA ARG A 355 -50.58 -16.64 -21.82
C ARG A 355 -51.75 -17.40 -21.20
N THR A 356 -51.60 -17.81 -19.93
CA THR A 356 -52.68 -18.46 -19.17
C THR A 356 -53.86 -17.50 -18.96
N CYS A 357 -53.58 -16.25 -18.60
CA CYS A 357 -54.58 -15.20 -18.44
C CYS A 357 -55.32 -14.89 -19.76
N GLU A 358 -54.61 -14.82 -20.89
CA GLU A 358 -55.20 -14.63 -22.22
C GLU A 358 -56.08 -15.81 -22.63
N THR A 359 -55.65 -17.04 -22.34
CA THR A 359 -56.46 -18.25 -22.55
C THR A 359 -57.74 -18.22 -21.72
N ASN A 360 -57.65 -17.79 -20.45
CA ASN A 360 -58.80 -17.63 -19.56
C ASN A 360 -59.77 -16.54 -20.07
N ILE A 361 -59.25 -15.40 -20.55
CA ILE A 361 -60.04 -14.33 -21.18
C ILE A 361 -60.81 -14.88 -22.39
N GLN A 362 -60.14 -15.60 -23.31
CA GLN A 362 -60.80 -16.19 -24.48
C GLN A 362 -61.93 -17.17 -24.09
N GLN A 363 -61.71 -18.00 -23.07
CA GLN A 363 -62.74 -18.92 -22.56
C GLN A 363 -63.91 -18.16 -21.91
N LEU A 364 -63.65 -17.08 -21.17
CA LEU A 364 -64.67 -16.24 -20.55
C LEU A 364 -65.48 -15.48 -21.60
N GLU A 365 -64.84 -14.92 -22.64
CA GLU A 365 -65.54 -14.30 -23.78
C GLU A 365 -66.40 -15.30 -24.55
N GLN A 366 -65.93 -16.55 -24.74
CA GLN A 366 -66.73 -17.60 -25.37
C GLN A 366 -67.95 -17.98 -24.52
N LYS A 367 -67.77 -18.14 -23.20
CA LYS A 367 -68.88 -18.36 -22.25
C LYS A 367 -69.85 -17.18 -22.23
N GLN A 368 -69.35 -15.94 -22.26
CA GLN A 368 -70.18 -14.74 -22.30
C GLN A 368 -71.07 -14.72 -23.55
N LYS A 369 -70.52 -15.03 -24.73
CA LYS A 369 -71.26 -15.14 -26.00
C LYS A 369 -72.31 -16.26 -25.96
N GLN A 370 -71.98 -17.42 -25.40
CA GLN A 370 -72.93 -18.53 -25.20
C GLN A 370 -74.08 -18.11 -24.28
N GLN A 371 -73.76 -17.48 -23.14
CA GLN A 371 -74.75 -17.04 -22.16
C GLN A 371 -75.67 -15.93 -22.72
N GLN A 372 -75.13 -15.00 -23.51
CA GLN A 372 -75.91 -13.98 -24.22
C GLN A 372 -76.87 -14.60 -25.24
N TYR A 373 -76.44 -15.63 -25.97
CA TYR A 373 -77.32 -16.37 -26.88
C TYR A 373 -78.46 -17.09 -26.12
N GLU A 374 -78.16 -17.71 -24.98
CA GLU A 374 -79.17 -18.38 -24.15
C GLU A 374 -80.17 -17.41 -23.53
N ILE A 375 -79.71 -16.25 -23.04
CA ILE A 375 -80.58 -15.14 -22.58
C ILE A 375 -81.51 -14.71 -23.71
N LYS A 376 -80.97 -14.40 -24.90
CA LYS A 376 -81.79 -13.97 -26.05
C LYS A 376 -82.84 -15.02 -26.43
N LYS A 377 -82.47 -16.30 -26.42
CA LYS A 377 -83.42 -17.40 -26.68
C LYS A 377 -84.53 -17.48 -25.62
N LEU A 378 -84.20 -17.27 -24.34
CA LEU A 378 -85.18 -17.22 -23.25
C LEU A 378 -86.06 -15.97 -23.31
N GLU A 379 -85.54 -14.83 -23.77
CA GLU A 379 -86.31 -13.61 -24.03
C GLU A 379 -87.33 -13.81 -25.17
N ASP A 380 -86.90 -14.42 -26.29
CA ASP A 380 -87.79 -14.81 -27.40
C ASP A 380 -88.87 -15.81 -26.95
N GLU A 381 -88.51 -16.79 -26.11
CA GLU A 381 -89.44 -17.77 -25.55
C GLU A 381 -90.43 -17.12 -24.56
N ARG A 382 -89.97 -16.21 -23.70
CA ARG A 382 -90.82 -15.42 -22.80
C ARG A 382 -91.80 -14.57 -23.60
N LEU A 383 -91.36 -13.89 -24.66
CA LEU A 383 -92.23 -13.06 -25.50
C LEU A 383 -93.37 -13.88 -26.11
N ARG A 384 -93.08 -15.08 -26.63
CA ARG A 384 -94.10 -16.00 -27.17
C ARG A 384 -95.06 -16.50 -26.10
N GLN A 385 -94.58 -16.76 -24.89
CA GLN A 385 -95.43 -17.18 -23.76
C GLN A 385 -96.32 -16.03 -23.28
N ASP A 386 -95.83 -14.79 -23.28
CA ASP A 386 -96.58 -13.59 -22.92
C ASP A 386 -97.66 -13.25 -23.97
N GLU A 387 -97.35 -13.37 -25.28
CA GLU A 387 -98.33 -13.31 -26.37
C GLU A 387 -99.43 -14.38 -26.24
N ASN A 388 -99.05 -15.61 -25.84
CA ASN A 388 -100.00 -16.69 -25.63
C ASN A 388 -100.88 -16.44 -24.39
N LEU A 389 -100.30 -15.92 -23.32
CA LEU A 389 -101.00 -15.54 -22.10
C LEU A 389 -101.98 -14.38 -22.35
N THR A 390 -101.60 -13.37 -23.14
CA THR A 390 -102.51 -12.28 -23.54
C THR A 390 -103.69 -12.81 -24.36
N LYS A 391 -103.46 -13.68 -25.35
CA LYS A 391 -104.54 -14.33 -26.12
C LYS A 391 -105.50 -15.11 -25.22
N LEU A 392 -104.98 -15.99 -24.36
CA LEU A 392 -105.78 -16.75 -23.39
C LEU A 392 -106.52 -15.85 -22.40
N THR A 393 -105.94 -14.70 -22.03
CA THR A 393 -106.58 -13.71 -21.16
C THR A 393 -107.73 -12.98 -21.86
N SER A 394 -107.58 -12.62 -23.14
CA SER A 394 -108.70 -12.11 -23.95
C SER A 394 -109.79 -13.15 -24.16
N GLU A 395 -109.45 -14.41 -24.46
CA GLU A 395 -110.42 -15.50 -24.61
C GLU A 395 -111.19 -15.76 -23.30
N CYS A 396 -110.52 -15.78 -22.15
CA CYS A 396 -111.17 -15.89 -20.84
C CYS A 396 -112.11 -14.70 -20.57
N SER A 397 -111.71 -13.49 -20.95
CA SER A 397 -112.53 -12.29 -20.76
C SER A 397 -113.79 -12.32 -21.63
N GLU A 398 -113.65 -12.66 -22.91
CA GLU A 398 -114.79 -12.86 -23.83
C GLU A 398 -115.72 -14.00 -23.37
N LEU A 399 -115.17 -15.13 -22.92
CA LEU A 399 -115.96 -16.26 -22.44
C LEU A 399 -116.67 -15.92 -21.12
N GLN A 400 -116.07 -15.12 -20.24
CA GLN A 400 -116.70 -14.62 -19.02
C GLN A 400 -117.87 -13.69 -19.33
N GLU A 401 -117.70 -12.78 -20.30
CA GLU A 401 -118.78 -11.90 -20.78
C GLU A 401 -119.91 -12.73 -21.42
N LYS A 402 -119.60 -13.59 -22.38
CA LYS A 402 -120.58 -14.50 -23.03
C LYS A 402 -121.33 -15.36 -22.01
N LYS A 403 -120.65 -15.85 -20.98
CA LYS A 403 -121.23 -16.63 -19.87
C LYS A 403 -122.19 -15.82 -19.01
N GLU A 404 -121.85 -14.59 -18.64
CA GLU A 404 -122.76 -13.73 -17.87
C GLU A 404 -123.96 -13.27 -18.72
N THR A 405 -123.78 -13.00 -20.02
CA THR A 405 -124.88 -12.75 -20.96
C THR A 405 -125.80 -13.96 -21.10
N ALA A 406 -125.26 -15.17 -21.34
CA ALA A 406 -126.06 -16.40 -21.43
C ALA A 406 -126.79 -16.76 -20.11
N LYS A 407 -126.23 -16.35 -18.96
CA LYS A 407 -126.86 -16.47 -17.64
C LYS A 407 -128.01 -15.48 -17.46
N GLN A 408 -127.90 -14.25 -17.97
CA GLN A 408 -129.01 -13.30 -18.05
C GLN A 408 -130.11 -13.79 -19.00
N GLU A 409 -129.76 -14.23 -20.21
CA GLU A 409 -130.69 -14.85 -21.17
C GLU A 409 -131.43 -16.05 -20.56
N ARG A 410 -130.72 -16.92 -19.83
CA ARG A 410 -131.33 -18.04 -19.11
C ARG A 410 -132.32 -17.55 -18.06
N GLN A 411 -131.99 -16.51 -17.28
CA GLN A 411 -132.91 -15.95 -16.28
C GLN A 411 -134.18 -15.39 -16.93
N ILE A 412 -134.04 -14.65 -18.04
CA ILE A 412 -135.17 -14.10 -18.82
C ILE A 412 -136.03 -15.24 -19.39
N ALA A 413 -135.43 -16.25 -20.01
CA ALA A 413 -136.15 -17.41 -20.52
C ALA A 413 -136.85 -18.22 -19.41
N GLU A 414 -136.27 -18.25 -18.20
CA GLU A 414 -136.86 -18.90 -17.02
C GLU A 414 -138.06 -18.10 -16.47
N THR A 415 -138.00 -16.76 -16.46
CA THR A 415 -139.14 -15.92 -16.09
C THR A 415 -140.27 -16.01 -17.11
N ASP A 416 -139.95 -15.89 -18.41
CA ASP A 416 -140.91 -16.04 -19.51
C ASP A 416 -141.62 -17.39 -19.48
N HIS A 417 -140.87 -18.47 -19.24
CA HIS A 417 -141.45 -19.81 -19.16
C HIS A 417 -142.39 -19.95 -17.95
N LYS A 418 -142.01 -19.44 -16.78
CA LYS A 418 -142.85 -19.43 -15.57
C LYS A 418 -144.11 -18.58 -15.74
N GLU A 419 -144.02 -17.47 -16.47
CA GLU A 419 -145.17 -16.61 -16.77
C GLU A 419 -146.13 -17.24 -17.79
N ALA A 420 -145.59 -17.89 -18.83
CA ALA A 420 -146.37 -18.72 -19.75
C ALA A 420 -147.06 -19.91 -19.06
N GLU A 421 -146.41 -20.55 -18.08
CA GLU A 421 -147.04 -21.60 -17.27
C GLU A 421 -148.13 -21.04 -16.33
N ARG A 422 -147.92 -19.86 -15.71
CA ARG A 422 -148.94 -19.21 -14.87
C ARG A 422 -150.21 -18.85 -15.65
N THR A 423 -150.04 -18.22 -16.82
CA THR A 423 -151.17 -17.87 -17.71
C THR A 423 -151.88 -19.11 -18.23
N LEU A 424 -151.16 -20.17 -18.58
CA LEU A 424 -151.74 -21.46 -18.96
C LEU A 424 -152.54 -22.12 -17.81
N VAL A 425 -152.07 -22.03 -16.57
CA VAL A 425 -152.82 -22.50 -15.38
C VAL A 425 -154.09 -21.68 -15.15
N GLN A 426 -154.05 -20.36 -15.36
CA GLN A 426 -155.23 -19.49 -15.29
C GLN A 426 -156.25 -19.83 -16.39
N LEU A 427 -155.82 -19.97 -17.65
CA LEU A 427 -156.70 -20.33 -18.76
C LEU A 427 -157.31 -21.74 -18.59
N LYS A 428 -156.57 -22.72 -18.09
CA LYS A 428 -157.12 -24.05 -17.73
C LYS A 428 -158.18 -24.00 -16.62
N ARG A 429 -158.12 -22.99 -15.76
CA ARG A 429 -159.16 -22.78 -14.74
C ARG A 429 -160.39 -22.11 -15.35
N GLN A 430 -160.18 -21.09 -16.19
CA GLN A 430 -161.24 -20.36 -16.88
C GLN A 430 -162.01 -21.25 -17.87
N GLU A 431 -161.33 -22.11 -18.62
CA GLU A 431 -161.94 -23.11 -19.52
C GLU A 431 -162.86 -24.06 -18.74
N ARG A 432 -162.40 -24.62 -17.61
CA ARG A 432 -163.24 -25.45 -16.72
C ARG A 432 -164.45 -24.70 -16.13
N GLU A 433 -164.27 -23.43 -15.77
CA GLU A 433 -165.35 -22.59 -15.24
C GLU A 433 -166.39 -22.28 -16.34
N GLN A 434 -165.98 -22.07 -17.60
CA GLN A 434 -166.87 -21.88 -18.75
C GLN A 434 -167.53 -23.18 -19.23
N GLN A 435 -166.82 -24.31 -19.24
CA GLN A 435 -167.39 -25.64 -19.50
C GLN A 435 -168.51 -25.94 -18.50
N LEU A 436 -168.29 -25.65 -17.21
CA LEU A 436 -169.31 -25.79 -16.17
C LEU A 436 -170.52 -24.84 -16.36
N GLN A 437 -170.31 -23.64 -16.92
CA GLN A 437 -171.41 -22.73 -17.27
C GLN A 437 -172.19 -23.24 -18.49
N TYR A 438 -171.52 -23.72 -19.54
CA TYR A 438 -172.14 -24.35 -20.70
C TYR A 438 -172.98 -25.58 -20.30
N ASP A 439 -172.44 -26.47 -19.47
CA ASP A 439 -173.16 -27.64 -18.97
C ASP A 439 -174.40 -27.27 -18.13
N LYS A 440 -174.35 -26.16 -17.39
CA LYS A 440 -175.53 -25.62 -16.70
C LYS A 440 -176.57 -25.08 -17.67
N ALA A 441 -176.16 -24.22 -18.61
CA ALA A 441 -177.05 -23.64 -19.62
C ALA A 441 -177.76 -24.73 -20.46
N VAL A 442 -177.04 -25.79 -20.87
CA VAL A 442 -177.62 -26.93 -21.61
C VAL A 442 -178.65 -27.70 -20.77
N ASN A 443 -178.44 -27.83 -19.46
CA ASN A 443 -179.41 -28.48 -18.58
C ASN A 443 -180.63 -27.57 -18.30
N GLU A 444 -180.44 -26.26 -18.26
CA GLU A 444 -181.54 -25.29 -18.16
C GLU A 444 -182.37 -25.24 -19.45
N GLU A 445 -181.74 -25.24 -20.64
CA GLU A 445 -182.44 -25.33 -21.93
C GLU A 445 -183.33 -26.59 -22.01
N LYS A 446 -182.79 -27.76 -21.64
CA LYS A 446 -183.57 -29.00 -21.53
C LYS A 446 -184.76 -28.86 -20.57
N ARG A 447 -184.54 -28.23 -19.41
CA ARG A 447 -185.59 -28.02 -18.40
C ARG A 447 -186.68 -27.07 -18.88
N PHE A 448 -186.34 -26.00 -19.59
CA PHE A 448 -187.31 -25.08 -20.19
C PHE A 448 -188.06 -25.72 -21.36
N LYS A 449 -187.37 -26.52 -22.19
CA LYS A 449 -188.00 -27.31 -23.26
C LYS A 449 -189.07 -28.27 -22.73
N SER A 450 -188.76 -29.06 -21.70
CA SER A 450 -189.76 -29.94 -21.08
C SER A 450 -190.92 -29.18 -20.42
N GLN A 451 -190.72 -27.94 -19.95
CA GLN A 451 -191.82 -27.10 -19.46
C GLN A 451 -192.67 -26.52 -20.59
N LEU A 452 -192.06 -26.17 -21.72
CA LEU A 452 -192.75 -25.73 -22.93
C LEU A 452 -193.61 -26.85 -23.53
N ASP A 453 -193.06 -28.05 -23.67
CA ASP A 453 -193.78 -29.24 -24.15
C ASP A 453 -195.00 -29.55 -23.25
N ALA A 454 -194.84 -29.42 -21.93
CA ALA A 454 -195.94 -29.56 -20.97
C ALA A 454 -196.99 -28.44 -21.09
N ALA A 455 -196.57 -27.18 -21.25
CA ALA A 455 -197.49 -26.04 -21.39
C ALA A 455 -198.30 -26.10 -22.70
N LEU A 456 -197.69 -26.52 -23.81
CA LEU A 456 -198.36 -26.79 -25.08
C LEU A 456 -199.37 -27.94 -24.96
N LEU A 457 -199.06 -28.99 -24.21
CA LEU A 457 -199.99 -30.07 -23.93
C LEU A 457 -201.20 -29.59 -23.11
N GLU A 458 -200.98 -28.75 -22.08
CA GLU A 458 -202.05 -28.14 -21.29
C GLU A 458 -202.92 -27.16 -22.11
N GLU A 459 -202.32 -26.37 -23.01
CA GLU A 459 -203.06 -25.52 -23.97
C GLU A 459 -203.95 -26.36 -24.87
N THR A 460 -203.40 -27.45 -25.43
CA THR A 460 -204.15 -28.38 -26.29
C THR A 460 -205.30 -29.05 -25.55
N GLN A 461 -205.11 -29.44 -24.29
CA GLN A 461 -206.18 -29.99 -23.45
C GLN A 461 -207.26 -28.95 -23.12
N ALA A 462 -206.88 -27.72 -22.75
CA ALA A 462 -207.83 -26.64 -22.48
C ALA A 462 -208.63 -26.24 -23.74
N LYS A 463 -208.01 -26.32 -24.93
CA LYS A 463 -208.68 -26.14 -26.22
C LYS A 463 -209.75 -27.21 -26.46
N ASN A 464 -209.40 -28.48 -26.25
CA ASN A 464 -210.34 -29.59 -26.40
C ASN A 464 -211.51 -29.52 -25.38
N GLU A 465 -211.27 -29.03 -24.16
CA GLU A 465 -212.33 -28.73 -23.19
C GLU A 465 -213.26 -27.61 -23.67
N LEU A 466 -212.70 -26.53 -24.24
CA LEU A 466 -213.45 -25.42 -24.82
C LEU A 466 -214.31 -25.89 -26.00
N ASP A 467 -213.74 -26.64 -26.94
CA ASP A 467 -214.45 -27.19 -28.11
C ASP A 467 -215.57 -28.17 -27.70
N SER A 468 -215.36 -28.94 -26.61
CA SER A 468 -216.39 -29.81 -26.02
C SER A 468 -217.52 -29.03 -25.35
N ALA A 469 -217.20 -27.91 -24.66
CA ALA A 469 -218.19 -27.02 -24.07
C ALA A 469 -219.04 -26.32 -25.14
N ILE A 470 -218.40 -25.85 -26.22
CA ILE A 470 -219.07 -25.23 -27.39
C ILE A 470 -219.98 -26.26 -28.08
N SER A 471 -219.52 -27.50 -28.27
CA SER A 471 -220.35 -28.56 -28.88
C SER A 471 -221.60 -28.89 -28.04
N LYS A 472 -221.51 -28.83 -26.71
CA LYS A 472 -222.68 -28.97 -25.82
C LYS A 472 -223.66 -27.81 -25.96
N LEU A 473 -223.18 -26.57 -26.07
CA LEU A 473 -224.02 -25.40 -26.31
C LEU A 473 -224.79 -25.54 -27.64
N ASN A 474 -224.09 -25.86 -28.72
CA ASN A 474 -224.66 -25.99 -30.07
C ASN A 474 -225.70 -27.13 -30.17
N SER A 475 -225.65 -28.14 -29.29
CA SER A 475 -226.66 -29.21 -29.23
C SER A 475 -228.00 -28.81 -28.60
N LEU A 476 -228.07 -27.65 -27.93
CA LEU A 476 -229.26 -27.15 -27.23
C LEU A 476 -229.99 -26.01 -27.98
N GLU A 477 -229.31 -25.25 -28.83
CA GLU A 477 -229.91 -24.12 -29.56
C GLU A 477 -230.98 -24.49 -30.62
N PRO A 478 -230.99 -25.63 -31.34
CA PRO A 478 -232.02 -25.90 -32.36
C PRO A 478 -233.42 -26.25 -31.81
N MET A 479 -233.66 -26.11 -30.50
CA MET A 479 -234.99 -26.28 -29.88
C MET A 479 -235.76 -24.98 -29.63
N GLU A 480 -235.17 -23.77 -29.79
CA GLU A 480 -235.89 -22.52 -29.53
C GLU A 480 -236.98 -22.22 -30.58
N ASP A 481 -236.78 -22.57 -31.86
CA ASP A 481 -237.73 -22.24 -32.94
C ASP A 481 -238.98 -23.14 -33.01
N LEU A 482 -238.93 -24.36 -32.47
CA LEU A 482 -240.08 -25.29 -32.51
C LEU A 482 -241.19 -24.96 -31.50
N TRP A 483 -240.94 -24.07 -30.52
CA TRP A 483 -241.93 -23.67 -29.52
C TRP A 483 -242.67 -22.36 -29.85
N SER A 484 -242.25 -21.63 -30.90
CA SER A 484 -242.94 -20.41 -31.35
C SER A 484 -244.19 -20.70 -32.21
N GLY A 485 -244.26 -21.87 -32.86
CA GLY A 485 -245.31 -22.20 -33.84
C GLY A 485 -246.65 -22.71 -33.28
N VAL A 486 -246.74 -23.10 -32.01
CA VAL A 486 -247.92 -23.78 -31.45
C VAL A 486 -248.97 -22.81 -30.86
N ALA A 487 -248.63 -21.53 -30.68
CA ALA A 487 -249.49 -20.53 -30.04
C ALA A 487 -250.54 -19.86 -30.98
N ALA A 488 -250.74 -20.35 -32.20
CA ALA A 488 -251.41 -19.58 -33.27
C ALA A 488 -252.85 -20.00 -33.66
N VAL A 489 -253.43 -21.09 -33.14
CA VAL A 489 -254.75 -21.62 -33.60
C VAL A 489 -255.75 -21.89 -32.46
N ALA A 490 -255.46 -21.46 -31.22
CA ALA A 490 -256.35 -21.68 -30.08
C ALA A 490 -257.43 -20.59 -29.90
N THR A 491 -258.59 -20.84 -30.52
CA THR A 491 -259.96 -20.40 -30.13
C THR A 491 -260.46 -19.00 -30.54
N SER A 492 -261.61 -18.98 -31.24
CA SER A 492 -262.33 -17.77 -31.69
C SER A 492 -263.75 -17.64 -31.09
N ILE A 493 -264.28 -18.63 -30.37
CA ILE A 493 -265.70 -18.66 -29.98
C ILE A 493 -265.92 -18.98 -28.48
N ILE A 494 -266.29 -17.91 -27.74
CA ILE A 494 -267.08 -17.85 -26.49
C ILE A 494 -266.42 -18.30 -25.16
N GLY A 495 -266.09 -17.31 -24.31
CA GLY A 495 -266.89 -17.07 -23.10
C GLY A 495 -266.47 -17.66 -21.73
N SER A 496 -265.47 -17.01 -21.10
CA SER A 496 -265.42 -16.71 -19.66
C SER A 496 -265.33 -17.82 -18.57
N ILE A 497 -264.26 -17.71 -17.77
CA ILE A 497 -264.09 -18.17 -16.36
C ILE A 497 -263.85 -19.70 -16.23
N ALA A 498 -262.63 -20.22 -16.39
CA ALA A 498 -261.42 -20.11 -15.54
C ALA A 498 -261.37 -21.12 -14.37
N LEU A 499 -260.41 -22.07 -14.42
CA LEU A 499 -259.78 -22.80 -13.30
C LEU A 499 -258.49 -23.51 -13.81
N PRO A 500 -257.51 -23.88 -12.94
CA PRO A 500 -256.11 -24.09 -13.36
C PRO A 500 -255.61 -25.54 -13.33
N PHE A 501 -254.77 -25.89 -14.31
CA PHE A 501 -253.82 -27.02 -14.26
C PHE A 501 -252.78 -26.81 -15.39
N LEU A 502 -251.53 -26.43 -15.09
CA LEU A 502 -250.30 -26.46 -15.93
C LEU A 502 -249.28 -25.40 -15.48
N GLY A 503 -248.09 -25.80 -15.01
CA GLY A 503 -247.04 -24.83 -14.63
C GLY A 503 -245.63 -25.38 -14.32
N GLY A 504 -245.40 -26.70 -14.42
CA GLY A 504 -244.19 -27.32 -13.85
C GLY A 504 -243.00 -27.61 -14.78
N ILE A 505 -243.09 -27.39 -16.10
CA ILE A 505 -242.16 -28.01 -17.07
C ILE A 505 -241.26 -27.00 -17.83
N ALA A 506 -241.72 -25.76 -18.07
CA ALA A 506 -240.96 -24.79 -18.88
C ALA A 506 -239.69 -24.26 -18.18
N GLU A 507 -239.70 -24.16 -16.84
CA GLU A 507 -238.66 -23.44 -16.09
C GLU A 507 -237.37 -24.28 -15.86
N SER A 508 -237.43 -25.60 -16.05
CA SER A 508 -236.28 -26.49 -15.92
C SER A 508 -235.29 -26.37 -17.08
N LYS A 509 -235.75 -26.02 -18.29
CA LYS A 509 -234.92 -25.98 -19.51
C LYS A 509 -234.09 -24.71 -19.65
N LYS A 510 -234.62 -23.55 -19.22
CA LYS A 510 -233.89 -22.28 -19.26
C LYS A 510 -232.60 -22.31 -18.41
N ARG A 511 -232.64 -22.97 -17.25
CA ARG A 511 -231.48 -23.14 -16.35
C ARG A 511 -230.40 -24.08 -16.88
N GLU A 512 -230.68 -24.89 -17.92
CA GLU A 512 -229.65 -25.72 -18.59
C GLU A 512 -228.79 -24.88 -19.55
N VAL A 513 -229.41 -23.98 -20.34
CA VAL A 513 -228.71 -23.15 -21.33
C VAL A 513 -227.78 -22.13 -20.67
N GLU A 514 -228.22 -21.48 -19.59
CA GLU A 514 -227.38 -20.51 -18.84
C GLU A 514 -226.15 -21.18 -18.21
N ARG A 515 -226.29 -22.42 -17.71
CA ARG A 515 -225.14 -23.21 -17.21
C ARG A 515 -224.18 -23.62 -18.32
N ALA A 516 -224.67 -23.91 -19.52
CA ALA A 516 -223.83 -24.21 -20.67
C ALA A 516 -223.00 -23.00 -21.10
N ARG A 517 -223.59 -21.80 -21.16
CA ARG A 517 -222.85 -20.55 -21.49
C ARG A 517 -221.76 -20.23 -20.45
N ALA A 518 -222.10 -20.29 -19.16
CA ALA A 518 -221.10 -20.09 -18.09
C ALA A 518 -219.96 -21.14 -18.10
N ALA A 519 -220.21 -22.35 -18.60
CA ALA A 519 -219.16 -23.36 -18.79
C ALA A 519 -218.24 -23.04 -19.98
N VAL A 520 -218.78 -22.50 -21.08
CA VAL A 520 -217.99 -22.05 -22.24
C VAL A 520 -217.08 -20.88 -21.88
N ASP A 521 -217.59 -19.85 -21.21
CA ASP A 521 -216.76 -18.69 -20.82
C ASP A 521 -215.62 -19.10 -19.88
N LYS A 522 -215.92 -19.96 -18.90
CA LYS A 522 -214.90 -20.51 -17.98
C LYS A 522 -213.85 -21.38 -18.69
N ALA A 523 -214.25 -22.12 -19.73
CA ALA A 523 -213.30 -22.88 -20.56
C ALA A 523 -212.45 -21.95 -21.45
N ARG A 524 -213.01 -20.83 -21.90
CA ARG A 524 -212.33 -19.84 -22.74
C ARG A 524 -211.25 -19.09 -21.97
N ASP A 525 -211.55 -18.64 -20.75
CA ASP A 525 -210.57 -18.02 -19.85
C ASP A 525 -209.45 -19.01 -19.49
N LYS A 526 -209.79 -20.29 -19.27
CA LYS A 526 -208.82 -21.35 -19.01
C LYS A 526 -207.90 -21.58 -20.22
N TYR A 527 -208.44 -21.58 -21.44
CA TYR A 527 -207.65 -21.70 -22.67
C TYR A 527 -206.71 -20.51 -22.88
N GLU A 528 -207.20 -19.26 -22.81
CA GLU A 528 -206.34 -18.08 -22.98
C GLU A 528 -205.27 -17.97 -21.88
N GLN A 529 -205.57 -18.37 -20.63
CA GLN A 529 -204.56 -18.46 -19.57
C GLN A 529 -203.48 -19.53 -19.86
N LYS A 530 -203.85 -20.69 -20.42
CA LYS A 530 -202.88 -21.74 -20.79
C LYS A 530 -202.04 -21.35 -22.00
N LYS A 531 -202.65 -20.74 -23.01
CA LYS A 531 -202.00 -20.17 -24.20
C LYS A 531 -200.99 -19.09 -23.83
N ALA A 532 -201.35 -18.16 -22.92
CA ALA A 532 -200.42 -17.15 -22.41
C ALA A 532 -199.19 -17.78 -21.73
N ARG A 533 -199.37 -18.84 -20.92
CA ARG A 533 -198.28 -19.61 -20.31
C ARG A 533 -197.44 -20.35 -21.34
N ALA A 534 -198.03 -20.87 -22.42
CA ALA A 534 -197.29 -21.53 -23.49
C ALA A 534 -196.36 -20.54 -24.22
N THR A 535 -196.84 -19.31 -24.50
CA THR A 535 -195.99 -18.22 -25.04
C THR A 535 -194.87 -17.82 -24.07
N GLU A 536 -195.16 -17.64 -22.78
CA GLU A 536 -194.12 -17.32 -21.77
C GLU A 536 -193.04 -18.41 -21.69
N LYS A 537 -193.44 -19.69 -21.76
CA LYS A 537 -192.50 -20.83 -21.77
C LYS A 537 -191.73 -20.95 -23.08
N LYS A 538 -192.28 -20.47 -24.19
CA LYS A 538 -191.59 -20.42 -25.47
C LYS A 538 -190.47 -19.38 -25.44
N GLU A 539 -190.77 -18.17 -24.95
CA GLU A 539 -189.77 -17.11 -24.75
C GLU A 539 -188.66 -17.54 -23.79
N GLN A 540 -189.00 -18.24 -22.69
CA GLN A 540 -188.01 -18.82 -21.77
C GLN A 540 -187.14 -19.90 -22.41
N HIS A 541 -187.68 -20.71 -23.33
CA HIS A 541 -186.89 -21.70 -24.08
C HIS A 541 -185.97 -21.04 -25.11
N GLU A 542 -186.45 -20.05 -25.86
CA GLU A 542 -185.68 -19.31 -26.85
C GLU A 542 -184.54 -18.49 -26.19
N ALA A 543 -184.81 -17.86 -25.04
CA ALA A 543 -183.78 -17.20 -24.22
C ALA A 543 -182.71 -18.18 -23.71
N ALA A 544 -183.12 -19.38 -23.24
CA ALA A 544 -182.18 -20.42 -22.82
C ALA A 544 -181.34 -20.94 -24.00
N GLN A 545 -181.90 -21.06 -25.21
CA GLN A 545 -181.14 -21.42 -26.41
C GLN A 545 -180.10 -20.37 -26.78
N HIS A 546 -180.45 -19.08 -26.71
CA HIS A 546 -179.48 -18.00 -26.88
C HIS A 546 -178.34 -18.09 -25.84
N HIS A 547 -178.66 -18.36 -24.57
CA HIS A 547 -177.64 -18.50 -23.53
C HIS A 547 -176.73 -19.73 -23.73
N VAL A 548 -177.26 -20.86 -24.22
CA VAL A 548 -176.46 -22.03 -24.61
C VAL A 548 -175.50 -21.69 -25.76
N ILE A 549 -175.96 -20.97 -26.77
CA ILE A 549 -175.13 -20.54 -27.92
C ILE A 549 -174.03 -19.57 -27.46
N GLU A 550 -174.34 -18.65 -26.56
CA GLU A 550 -173.38 -17.72 -25.98
C GLU A 550 -172.30 -18.45 -25.16
N CYS A 551 -172.70 -19.32 -24.21
CA CYS A 551 -171.75 -20.11 -23.42
C CYS A 551 -170.87 -21.01 -24.29
N LYS A 552 -171.43 -21.60 -25.36
CA LYS A 552 -170.69 -22.42 -26.33
C LYS A 552 -169.65 -21.59 -27.09
N THR A 553 -169.98 -20.35 -27.44
CA THR A 553 -169.07 -19.44 -28.14
C THR A 553 -167.95 -18.96 -27.24
N GLN A 554 -168.25 -18.70 -25.96
CA GLN A 554 -167.24 -18.34 -24.95
C GLN A 554 -166.27 -19.51 -24.69
N HIS A 555 -166.78 -20.72 -24.44
CA HIS A 555 -165.95 -21.93 -24.25
C HIS A 555 -165.09 -22.25 -25.48
N ALA A 556 -165.64 -22.20 -26.69
CA ALA A 556 -164.87 -22.42 -27.93
C ALA A 556 -163.81 -21.33 -28.20
N ASN A 557 -163.93 -20.15 -27.60
CA ASN A 557 -162.89 -19.11 -27.67
C ASN A 557 -161.79 -19.34 -26.63
N THR A 558 -162.14 -19.68 -25.38
CA THR A 558 -161.11 -20.02 -24.36
C THR A 558 -160.38 -21.32 -24.67
N GLU A 559 -161.01 -22.30 -25.35
CA GLU A 559 -160.33 -23.49 -25.84
C GLU A 559 -159.26 -23.14 -26.90
N LYS A 560 -159.54 -22.21 -27.82
CA LYS A 560 -158.55 -21.69 -28.78
C LYS A 560 -157.41 -20.95 -28.09
N GLU A 561 -157.72 -20.09 -27.12
CA GLU A 561 -156.71 -19.40 -26.30
C GLU A 561 -155.85 -20.39 -25.53
N LEU A 562 -156.46 -21.44 -24.95
CA LEU A 562 -155.75 -22.50 -24.23
C LEU A 562 -154.80 -23.29 -25.15
N ILE A 563 -155.21 -23.60 -26.38
CA ILE A 563 -154.35 -24.24 -27.38
C ILE A 563 -153.18 -23.32 -27.76
N ALA A 564 -153.44 -22.03 -28.01
CA ALA A 564 -152.41 -21.05 -28.33
C ALA A 564 -151.40 -20.87 -27.19
N HIS A 565 -151.86 -20.71 -25.95
CA HIS A 565 -151.00 -20.59 -24.78
C HIS A 565 -150.27 -21.90 -24.43
N THR A 566 -150.84 -23.06 -24.75
CA THR A 566 -150.14 -24.35 -24.65
C THR A 566 -148.96 -24.45 -25.62
N LEU A 567 -149.14 -23.97 -26.86
CA LEU A 567 -148.05 -23.89 -27.84
C LEU A 567 -146.97 -22.89 -27.39
N ILE A 568 -147.36 -21.71 -26.90
CA ILE A 568 -146.44 -20.69 -26.37
C ILE A 568 -145.64 -21.22 -25.18
N ALA A 569 -146.28 -21.88 -24.21
CA ALA A 569 -145.60 -22.45 -23.05
C ALA A 569 -144.61 -23.55 -23.45
N ALA A 570 -144.96 -24.41 -24.42
CA ALA A 570 -144.05 -25.41 -24.96
C ALA A 570 -142.85 -24.76 -25.69
N GLN A 571 -143.09 -23.72 -26.49
CA GLN A 571 -142.03 -22.98 -27.18
C GLN A 571 -141.07 -22.27 -26.21
N LYS A 572 -141.61 -21.60 -25.17
CA LYS A 572 -140.82 -20.98 -24.10
C LYS A 572 -140.00 -22.02 -23.31
N LYS A 573 -140.56 -23.20 -23.06
CA LYS A 573 -139.82 -24.32 -22.43
C LYS A 573 -138.64 -24.80 -23.27
N VAL A 574 -138.81 -24.93 -24.59
CA VAL A 574 -137.71 -25.28 -25.52
C VAL A 574 -136.64 -24.19 -25.55
N GLN A 575 -137.04 -22.91 -25.57
CA GLN A 575 -136.11 -21.78 -25.48
C GLN A 575 -135.32 -21.80 -24.16
N PHE A 576 -135.98 -21.98 -23.01
CA PHE A 576 -135.32 -22.10 -21.70
C PHE A 576 -134.31 -23.25 -21.66
N LEU A 577 -134.66 -24.45 -22.17
CA LEU A 577 -133.74 -25.59 -22.23
C LEU A 577 -132.53 -25.32 -23.14
N LYS A 578 -132.72 -24.60 -24.26
CA LYS A 578 -131.64 -24.17 -25.15
C LYS A 578 -130.70 -23.17 -24.45
N CYS A 579 -131.24 -22.14 -23.80
CA CYS A 579 -130.46 -21.18 -23.03
C CYS A 579 -129.73 -21.83 -21.85
N LYS A 580 -130.35 -22.79 -21.17
CA LYS A 580 -129.71 -23.58 -20.10
C LYS A 580 -128.51 -24.37 -20.62
N SER A 581 -128.67 -25.12 -21.71
CA SER A 581 -127.59 -25.90 -22.34
C SER A 581 -126.43 -25.01 -22.80
N ASN A 582 -126.74 -23.86 -23.44
CA ASN A 582 -125.75 -22.88 -23.87
C ASN A 582 -124.93 -22.32 -22.69
N ALA A 583 -125.60 -21.93 -21.60
CA ALA A 583 -124.95 -21.44 -20.40
C ALA A 583 -124.06 -22.52 -19.73
N GLU A 584 -124.49 -23.79 -19.73
CA GLU A 584 -123.71 -24.91 -19.20
C GLU A 584 -122.46 -25.20 -20.05
N GLN A 585 -122.56 -25.15 -21.38
CA GLN A 585 -121.40 -25.27 -22.29
C GLN A 585 -120.40 -24.12 -22.11
N LEU A 586 -120.87 -22.86 -22.03
CA LEU A 586 -120.01 -21.70 -21.82
C LEU A 586 -119.27 -21.73 -20.47
N VAL A 587 -119.87 -22.31 -19.42
CA VAL A 587 -119.19 -22.54 -18.14
C VAL A 587 -118.04 -23.53 -18.28
N VAL A 588 -118.21 -24.61 -19.04
CA VAL A 588 -117.13 -25.59 -19.29
C VAL A 588 -116.00 -24.95 -20.10
N GLN A 589 -116.33 -24.27 -21.20
CA GLN A 589 -115.34 -23.57 -22.04
C GLN A 589 -114.54 -22.52 -21.25
N HIS A 590 -115.20 -21.72 -20.42
CA HIS A 590 -114.52 -20.77 -19.53
C HIS A 590 -113.61 -21.48 -18.51
N GLN A 591 -114.01 -22.63 -17.95
CA GLN A 591 -113.16 -23.40 -17.03
C GLN A 591 -111.93 -24.00 -17.71
N GLU A 592 -112.06 -24.46 -18.96
CA GLU A 592 -110.95 -24.98 -19.76
C GLU A 592 -109.98 -23.87 -20.15
N ALA A 593 -110.49 -22.72 -20.63
CA ALA A 593 -109.69 -21.54 -20.93
C ALA A 593 -108.94 -21.03 -19.69
N ALA A 594 -109.61 -20.92 -18.53
CA ALA A 594 -108.97 -20.48 -17.29
C ALA A 594 -107.88 -21.47 -16.78
N ARG A 595 -108.04 -22.78 -17.03
CA ARG A 595 -106.99 -23.77 -16.75
C ARG A 595 -105.80 -23.63 -17.70
N ALA A 596 -106.05 -23.37 -18.99
CA ALA A 596 -105.01 -23.12 -19.98
C ALA A 596 -104.23 -21.83 -19.67
N GLN A 597 -104.93 -20.74 -19.35
CA GLN A 597 -104.34 -19.47 -18.90
C GLN A 597 -103.42 -19.70 -17.69
N LYS A 598 -103.93 -20.36 -16.63
CA LYS A 598 -103.14 -20.63 -15.42
C LYS A 598 -101.93 -21.54 -15.67
N LYS A 599 -102.00 -22.46 -16.65
CA LYS A 599 -100.84 -23.25 -17.09
C LYS A 599 -99.79 -22.37 -17.77
N ALA A 600 -100.22 -21.48 -18.67
CA ALA A 600 -99.34 -20.52 -19.33
C ALA A 600 -98.66 -19.57 -18.33
N GLU A 601 -99.36 -19.09 -17.30
CA GLU A 601 -98.78 -18.31 -16.20
C GLU A 601 -97.64 -19.05 -15.48
N THR A 602 -97.81 -20.35 -15.19
CA THR A 602 -96.75 -21.16 -14.58
C THR A 602 -95.57 -21.42 -15.53
N GLU A 603 -95.81 -21.60 -16.82
CA GLU A 603 -94.75 -21.75 -17.82
C GLU A 603 -93.94 -20.44 -17.96
N LEU A 604 -94.62 -19.30 -18.05
CA LEU A 604 -94.01 -17.96 -18.08
C LEU A 604 -93.12 -17.71 -16.85
N ARG A 605 -93.61 -18.00 -15.64
CA ARG A 605 -92.83 -17.88 -14.40
C ARG A 605 -91.58 -18.77 -14.37
N MET A 606 -91.64 -19.98 -14.94
CA MET A 606 -90.46 -20.84 -15.04
C MET A 606 -89.42 -20.26 -16.01
N THR A 607 -89.88 -19.67 -17.12
CA THR A 607 -89.00 -19.00 -18.09
C THR A 607 -88.36 -17.75 -17.50
N ASP A 608 -89.13 -16.91 -16.77
CA ASP A 608 -88.59 -15.75 -16.03
C ASP A 608 -87.53 -16.17 -14.99
N THR A 609 -87.77 -17.27 -14.27
CA THR A 609 -86.81 -17.80 -13.29
C THR A 609 -85.50 -18.23 -13.96
N LYS A 610 -85.59 -18.93 -15.09
CA LYS A 610 -84.41 -19.32 -15.90
C LYS A 610 -83.69 -18.08 -16.46
N LEU A 611 -84.44 -17.08 -16.93
CA LEU A 611 -83.89 -15.84 -17.47
C LEU A 611 -83.11 -15.07 -16.38
N GLN A 612 -83.65 -14.94 -15.16
CA GLN A 612 -82.92 -14.36 -14.02
C GLN A 612 -81.65 -15.15 -13.66
N GLN A 613 -81.70 -16.48 -13.66
CA GLN A 613 -80.53 -17.32 -13.41
C GLN A 613 -79.46 -17.10 -14.49
N ALA A 614 -79.86 -17.07 -15.77
CA ALA A 614 -78.95 -16.85 -16.88
C ALA A 614 -78.33 -15.44 -16.86
N GLN A 615 -79.11 -14.41 -16.53
CA GLN A 615 -78.64 -13.03 -16.32
C GLN A 615 -77.65 -12.93 -15.14
N THR A 616 -77.92 -13.63 -14.04
CA THR A 616 -77.01 -13.69 -12.88
C THR A 616 -75.67 -14.33 -13.26
N GLN A 617 -75.70 -15.44 -14.01
CA GLN A 617 -74.50 -16.09 -14.55
C GLN A 617 -73.73 -15.18 -15.51
N LEU A 618 -74.42 -14.44 -16.40
CA LEU A 618 -73.77 -13.46 -17.28
C LEU A 618 -73.08 -12.34 -16.50
N SER A 619 -73.70 -11.86 -15.41
CA SER A 619 -73.11 -10.86 -14.52
C SER A 619 -71.81 -11.38 -13.87
N THR A 620 -71.83 -12.60 -13.35
CA THR A 620 -70.63 -13.26 -12.79
C THR A 620 -69.51 -13.41 -13.84
N ILE A 621 -69.83 -13.94 -15.03
CA ILE A 621 -68.87 -14.08 -16.14
C ILE A 621 -68.27 -12.73 -16.54
N THR A 622 -69.08 -11.67 -16.56
CA THR A 622 -68.62 -10.31 -16.90
C THR A 622 -67.71 -9.73 -15.80
N SER A 623 -67.99 -10.02 -14.53
CA SER A 623 -67.11 -9.64 -13.41
C SER A 623 -65.75 -10.37 -13.46
N ASP A 624 -65.76 -11.68 -13.72
CA ASP A 624 -64.53 -12.47 -13.86
C ASP A 624 -63.72 -12.05 -15.10
N LEU A 625 -64.39 -11.72 -16.21
CA LEU A 625 -63.74 -11.19 -17.43
C LEU A 625 -63.03 -9.86 -17.14
N ASN A 626 -63.69 -8.93 -16.45
CA ASN A 626 -63.09 -7.66 -16.04
C ASN A 626 -61.88 -7.88 -15.11
N ARG A 627 -61.95 -8.84 -14.17
CA ARG A 627 -60.81 -9.17 -13.29
C ARG A 627 -59.65 -9.74 -14.09
N ALA A 628 -59.91 -10.70 -14.99
CA ALA A 628 -58.88 -11.28 -15.86
C ALA A 628 -58.24 -10.22 -16.79
N GLN A 629 -59.01 -9.24 -17.27
CA GLN A 629 -58.48 -8.11 -18.05
C GLN A 629 -57.57 -7.20 -17.21
N GLN A 630 -57.90 -6.93 -15.94
CA GLN A 630 -57.01 -6.21 -15.01
C GLN A 630 -55.73 -7.01 -14.68
N GLU A 631 -55.85 -8.33 -14.48
CA GLU A 631 -54.71 -9.24 -14.32
C GLU A 631 -53.80 -9.18 -15.55
N LYS A 632 -54.36 -9.25 -16.77
CA LYS A 632 -53.61 -9.09 -18.04
C LYS A 632 -52.85 -7.75 -18.11
N THR A 633 -53.48 -6.63 -17.80
CA THR A 633 -52.80 -5.32 -17.77
C THR A 633 -51.67 -5.29 -16.72
N THR A 634 -51.89 -5.91 -15.56
CA THR A 634 -50.89 -5.98 -14.49
C THR A 634 -49.66 -6.78 -14.90
N TYR A 635 -49.85 -7.96 -15.51
CA TYR A 635 -48.75 -8.77 -16.03
C TYR A 635 -48.02 -8.10 -17.20
N GLY A 636 -48.75 -7.39 -18.09
CA GLY A 636 -48.13 -6.58 -19.16
C GLY A 636 -47.18 -5.52 -18.61
N ASN A 637 -47.64 -4.70 -17.68
CA ASN A 637 -46.81 -3.67 -17.04
C ASN A 637 -45.58 -4.26 -16.32
N GLN A 638 -45.72 -5.45 -15.71
CA GLN A 638 -44.60 -6.17 -15.08
C GLN A 638 -43.59 -6.69 -16.11
N ILE A 639 -44.05 -7.19 -17.26
CA ILE A 639 -43.19 -7.64 -18.37
C ILE A 639 -42.38 -6.46 -18.92
N ASP A 640 -43.02 -5.31 -19.17
CA ASP A 640 -42.32 -4.13 -19.71
C ASP A 640 -41.27 -3.59 -18.72
N SER A 641 -41.60 -3.54 -17.42
CA SER A 641 -40.63 -3.18 -16.38
C SER A 641 -39.48 -4.19 -16.27
N LEU A 642 -39.74 -5.50 -16.39
CA LEU A 642 -38.70 -6.52 -16.37
C LEU A 642 -37.80 -6.46 -17.62
N LYS A 643 -38.35 -6.16 -18.80
CA LYS A 643 -37.58 -5.97 -20.04
C LYS A 643 -36.62 -4.79 -19.93
N ALA A 644 -37.08 -3.64 -19.46
CA ALA A 644 -36.20 -2.49 -19.21
C ALA A 644 -35.06 -2.83 -18.23
N ASN A 645 -35.36 -3.50 -17.11
CA ASN A 645 -34.34 -3.96 -16.16
C ASN A 645 -33.36 -4.97 -16.76
N VAL A 646 -33.81 -5.82 -17.69
CA VAL A 646 -32.96 -6.79 -18.42
C VAL A 646 -32.03 -6.07 -19.39
N GLU A 647 -32.54 -5.09 -20.14
CA GLU A 647 -31.75 -4.27 -21.07
C GLU A 647 -30.68 -3.44 -20.34
N ASP A 648 -31.02 -2.79 -19.23
CA ASP A 648 -30.07 -2.04 -18.39
C ASP A 648 -28.95 -2.94 -17.81
N LEU A 649 -29.31 -4.16 -17.36
CA LEU A 649 -28.32 -5.13 -16.88
C LEU A 649 -27.43 -5.67 -18.01
N GLN A 650 -27.97 -5.91 -19.20
CA GLN A 650 -27.20 -6.32 -20.38
C GLN A 650 -26.23 -5.20 -20.83
N SER A 651 -26.68 -3.94 -20.80
CA SER A 651 -25.84 -2.76 -21.04
C SER A 651 -24.69 -2.69 -20.02
N THR A 652 -24.99 -2.86 -18.74
CA THR A 652 -24.01 -2.86 -17.64
C THR A 652 -22.99 -4.00 -17.80
N ILE A 653 -23.43 -5.22 -18.10
CA ILE A 653 -22.54 -6.38 -18.34
C ILE A 653 -21.64 -6.11 -19.56
N THR A 654 -22.19 -5.53 -20.63
CA THR A 654 -21.42 -5.17 -21.83
C THR A 654 -20.37 -4.10 -21.53
N GLN A 655 -20.70 -3.12 -20.68
CA GLN A 655 -19.75 -2.11 -20.21
C GLN A 655 -18.64 -2.72 -19.35
N HIS A 656 -18.97 -3.59 -18.39
CA HIS A 656 -17.99 -4.28 -17.55
C HIS A 656 -17.03 -5.13 -18.40
N GLN A 657 -17.54 -5.87 -19.40
CA GLN A 657 -16.70 -6.65 -20.32
C GLN A 657 -15.68 -5.77 -21.04
N ARG A 658 -16.08 -4.60 -21.57
CA ARG A 658 -15.14 -3.67 -22.22
C ARG A 658 -14.04 -3.19 -21.28
N VAL A 659 -14.38 -2.85 -20.03
CA VAL A 659 -13.39 -2.41 -19.03
C VAL A 659 -12.45 -3.56 -18.65
N ILE A 660 -12.93 -4.80 -18.59
CA ILE A 660 -12.08 -5.99 -18.38
C ILE A 660 -11.13 -6.18 -19.57
N ASP A 661 -11.64 -6.09 -20.80
CA ASP A 661 -10.83 -6.22 -22.02
C ASP A 661 -9.73 -5.14 -22.08
N ASP A 662 -10.09 -3.87 -21.84
CA ASP A 662 -9.17 -2.72 -21.78
C ASP A 662 -8.08 -2.92 -20.70
N GLN A 663 -8.47 -3.39 -19.50
CA GLN A 663 -7.51 -3.67 -18.42
C GLN A 663 -6.63 -4.89 -18.72
N HIS A 664 -7.15 -5.89 -19.42
CA HIS A 664 -6.37 -7.06 -19.83
C HIS A 664 -5.32 -6.67 -20.87
N ASP A 665 -5.64 -5.79 -21.82
CA ASP A 665 -4.68 -5.27 -22.81
C ASP A 665 -3.65 -4.31 -22.18
N ALA A 666 -4.05 -3.51 -21.18
CA ALA A 666 -3.10 -2.77 -20.34
C ALA A 666 -2.15 -3.72 -19.58
N ALA A 667 -2.67 -4.79 -18.97
CA ALA A 667 -1.86 -5.78 -18.26
C ALA A 667 -0.89 -6.54 -19.19
N LYS A 668 -1.30 -6.87 -20.43
CA LYS A 668 -0.41 -7.43 -21.48
C LYS A 668 0.69 -6.43 -21.87
N THR A 669 0.35 -5.15 -22.00
CA THR A 669 1.31 -4.09 -22.34
C THR A 669 2.36 -3.96 -21.25
N ASN A 670 1.93 -3.88 -19.98
CA ASN A 670 2.83 -3.84 -18.83
C ASN A 670 3.69 -5.11 -18.70
N GLN A 671 3.16 -6.28 -19.10
CA GLN A 671 3.95 -7.51 -19.18
C GLN A 671 5.04 -7.42 -20.26
N ALA A 672 4.72 -6.95 -21.47
CA ALA A 672 5.70 -6.78 -22.55
C ALA A 672 6.80 -5.77 -22.18
N GLU A 673 6.45 -4.68 -21.48
CA GLU A 673 7.45 -3.74 -20.95
C GLU A 673 8.31 -4.35 -19.83
N LEU A 674 7.72 -5.16 -18.94
CA LEU A 674 8.45 -5.94 -17.93
C LEU A 674 9.44 -6.93 -18.56
N GLU A 675 9.05 -7.63 -19.61
CA GLU A 675 9.92 -8.56 -20.35
C GLU A 675 11.08 -7.81 -21.02
N LYS A 676 10.81 -6.64 -21.64
CA LYS A 676 11.84 -5.76 -22.20
C LYS A 676 12.81 -5.24 -21.14
N ILE A 677 12.31 -4.68 -20.03
CA ILE A 677 13.14 -4.18 -18.91
C ILE A 677 13.98 -5.32 -18.32
N THR A 678 13.42 -6.53 -18.21
CA THR A 678 14.16 -7.70 -17.73
C THR A 678 15.28 -8.10 -18.69
N HIS A 679 15.05 -8.01 -20.00
CA HIS A 679 16.08 -8.25 -21.03
C HIS A 679 17.19 -7.18 -20.99
N ASP A 680 16.81 -5.90 -20.94
CA ASP A 680 17.75 -4.77 -20.86
C ASP A 680 18.59 -4.83 -19.56
N TYR A 681 17.97 -5.19 -18.44
CA TYR A 681 18.64 -5.45 -17.16
C TYR A 681 19.63 -6.62 -17.26
N GLN A 682 19.24 -7.75 -17.87
CA GLN A 682 20.15 -8.88 -18.07
C GLN A 682 21.34 -8.50 -18.96
N HIS A 683 21.11 -7.73 -20.03
CA HIS A 683 22.15 -7.25 -20.93
C HIS A 683 23.12 -6.28 -20.22
N GLN A 684 22.61 -5.30 -19.46
CA GLN A 684 23.46 -4.42 -18.67
C GLN A 684 24.20 -5.15 -17.54
N LYS A 685 23.55 -6.11 -16.87
CA LYS A 685 24.18 -6.93 -15.84
C LYS A 685 25.33 -7.76 -16.42
N LEU A 686 25.16 -8.34 -17.61
CA LEU A 686 26.23 -9.03 -18.33
C LEU A 686 27.38 -8.08 -18.68
N ASN A 687 27.10 -6.85 -19.10
CA ASN A 687 28.12 -5.84 -19.36
C ASN A 687 28.88 -5.43 -18.09
N VAL A 688 28.20 -5.22 -16.95
CA VAL A 688 28.84 -4.93 -15.67
C VAL A 688 29.73 -6.10 -15.21
N LEU A 689 29.29 -7.35 -15.40
CA LEU A 689 30.07 -8.53 -15.03
C LEU A 689 31.32 -8.67 -15.92
N LYS A 690 31.20 -8.41 -17.24
CA LYS A 690 32.36 -8.30 -18.16
C LYS A 690 33.33 -7.19 -17.75
N MET A 691 32.82 -5.99 -17.40
CA MET A 691 33.66 -4.88 -16.92
C MET A 691 34.40 -5.20 -15.61
N LYS A 692 33.82 -6.04 -14.75
CA LYS A 692 34.45 -6.53 -13.51
C LYS A 692 35.43 -7.70 -13.74
N GLY A 693 35.71 -8.07 -14.99
CA GLY A 693 36.62 -9.17 -15.33
C GLY A 693 36.09 -10.56 -14.93
N MET A 694 34.78 -10.69 -14.71
CA MET A 694 34.13 -11.98 -14.49
C MET A 694 33.76 -12.58 -15.84
N ASP A 695 34.63 -13.45 -16.36
CA ASP A 695 34.32 -14.30 -17.53
C ASP A 695 33.22 -15.30 -17.16
N ILE A 696 31.98 -14.90 -17.44
CA ILE A 696 30.81 -15.78 -17.34
C ILE A 696 30.71 -16.55 -18.65
N TYR A 697 31.24 -17.78 -18.63
CA TYR A 697 30.72 -18.84 -19.50
C TYR A 697 29.24 -19.05 -19.12
N ILE A 698 28.36 -18.69 -20.07
CA ILE A 698 26.90 -18.89 -20.00
C ILE A 698 26.59 -20.35 -20.34
#